data_AF-A0A955RJU6-F1
#
_entry.id   AF-A0A955RJU6-F1
#
_cell.length_a   1.000
_cell.length_b   1.000
_cell.length_c   1.000
_cell.angle_alpha   90.00
_cell.angle_beta   90.00
_cell.angle_gamma   90.00
#
_symmetry.space_group_name_H-M   'P 1'
#
loop_
_entity.id
_entity.type
_entity.pdbx_description
1 polymer ?
#
loop_
_entity_poly.entity_id
_entity_poly.type
_entity_poly.pdbx_seq_one_letter_code
_entity_poly.pdbx_strand_id
1 'polypeptide(L)'
;MKKYLYSIVLFSIFSAVLGVVYILYVQVPPVNNAIITNVTGTSFSLVWQTNRKTESVVTLLDNENSQQFFDDRDYIEQSDGTQELAPNKYYTHHVTVSKLSPESSYRFQIQEYEDTITTGKLFDAVTIPNPVYGRVVDFDDNPIEKGVVLVEVLAGDDTILQSGVVSENGTYSIDISQTRTDDLSRIITPLEIEYEAIRVMSYPYKDKTIVVSSDEDQPVEDINFLGSKFQSVVDRIVFDASASPCFGTWEVDCGGGVNHCENRGAHQHGFLTVHGDETPDGYKRAEEAWMEEACTVSESTNNCGEPDTPSLCPANMGAGGPVAPEQKIGSTVSPGNTTVAKTTALPQESKVVPVSSSSGTLSCPRIGVNGTNFPHSGYENMVYKKIRDYGGKWFLGLADGTGDVEKIAHNIVTANEYGVTTVVRVCWGNIENWNCPDEFQDPVEYTKFIQAIADEVKDSAGNPIQFWAIAGHNEGNGQENVKSHAGDSTRSRLPIGAREFMEYVVNNVNRSNVKLMSPVLDIHFDTGSGQTYTAYLAELQKSSAFSKLDAVGVNVYRDSQRIGNRLDGVSVNKPLFITETGPLETADFQNFKQDYHDLLQRSNVQAALLYKPGIVDDTNNLESRHWGNASSATDKLNELLADCTPVGVGANSQQAILENNVLNQVSAQSVEQFDSLGRGVYEVSGVDLTTKNIQIEQNEISVLLFDDSNGNGLQDEGEQFLDPSESRRYSISFSKLADIEAYRLNNGWNLLSFPLLMQGDSTSQITKASDLLEEITIQGGQATQIVTYRGGEFVVLSRRTDLSGGDISFGNDFHIIPGEGYFIRHYGSTVTKLAGKVPETSVAIELEPGWNLRSFYKTGSDQLQGQNTLVKMNEQEIPVSVISKWGNGQYTNMVYSQGKLYGNDYLLYPHLGYWLKLEGDTVKYYSP
;
A
#
# COMPACT_ATOMS: atom_id res chain seq x y z
N MET A 1 -16.58 -58.54 44.77
CA MET A 1 -17.35 -58.22 43.54
C MET A 1 -17.45 -56.71 43.28
N LYS A 2 -18.01 -55.88 44.18
CA LYS A 2 -18.16 -54.42 43.94
C LYS A 2 -16.86 -53.66 43.59
N LYS A 3 -15.72 -53.99 44.22
CA LYS A 3 -14.42 -53.38 43.90
C LYS A 3 -13.93 -53.68 42.48
N TYR A 4 -14.19 -54.88 41.96
CA TYR A 4 -13.78 -55.27 40.60
C TYR A 4 -14.66 -54.63 39.52
N LEU A 5 -15.95 -54.44 39.81
CA LEU A 5 -16.86 -53.76 38.88
C LEU A 5 -16.43 -52.29 38.65
N TYR A 6 -15.97 -51.60 39.69
CA TYR A 6 -15.50 -50.22 39.59
C TYR A 6 -14.24 -50.09 38.73
N SER A 7 -13.27 -50.98 38.89
CA SER A 7 -12.06 -51.00 38.06
C SER A 7 -12.35 -51.29 36.58
N ILE A 8 -13.32 -52.16 36.28
CA ILE A 8 -13.71 -52.46 34.89
C ILE A 8 -14.38 -51.23 34.26
N VAL A 9 -15.28 -50.53 34.97
CA VAL A 9 -15.93 -49.32 34.46
C VAL A 9 -14.91 -48.21 34.21
N LEU A 10 -13.98 -47.98 35.14
CA LEU A 10 -12.91 -46.98 34.95
C LEU A 10 -11.99 -47.32 33.77
N PHE A 11 -11.61 -48.59 33.60
CA PHE A 11 -10.77 -49.01 32.48
C PHE A 11 -11.49 -48.86 31.12
N SER A 12 -12.79 -49.16 31.06
CA SER A 12 -13.61 -48.95 29.86
C SER A 12 -13.74 -47.47 29.51
N ILE A 13 -13.94 -46.59 30.51
CA ILE A 13 -13.98 -45.14 30.30
C ILE A 13 -12.62 -44.63 29.82
N PHE A 14 -11.53 -45.06 30.47
CA PHE A 14 -10.17 -44.67 30.08
C PHE A 14 -9.84 -45.13 28.65
N SER A 15 -10.21 -46.36 28.28
CA SER A 15 -10.02 -46.88 26.92
C SER A 15 -10.88 -46.13 25.89
N ALA A 16 -12.11 -45.75 26.24
CA ALA A 16 -12.96 -44.93 25.39
C ALA A 16 -12.38 -43.52 25.20
N VAL A 17 -11.87 -42.89 26.25
CA VAL A 17 -11.20 -41.58 26.19
C VAL A 17 -9.94 -41.67 25.34
N LEU A 18 -9.09 -42.68 25.53
CA LEU A 18 -7.92 -42.92 24.67
C LEU A 18 -8.32 -43.17 23.21
N GLY A 19 -9.41 -43.90 22.97
CA GLY A 19 -9.96 -44.11 21.64
C GLY A 19 -10.42 -42.81 20.98
N VAL A 20 -11.12 -41.94 21.71
CA VAL A 20 -11.54 -40.61 21.23
C VAL A 20 -10.33 -39.70 20.99
N VAL A 21 -9.37 -39.65 21.93
CA VAL A 21 -8.14 -38.88 21.76
C VAL A 21 -7.34 -39.39 20.56
N TYR A 22 -7.24 -40.70 20.37
CA TYR A 22 -6.59 -41.30 19.20
C TYR A 22 -7.33 -40.92 17.90
N ILE A 23 -8.67 -40.97 17.87
CA ILE A 23 -9.45 -40.53 16.71
C ILE A 23 -9.21 -39.05 16.43
N LEU A 24 -9.23 -38.18 17.43
CA LEU A 24 -8.93 -36.74 17.29
C LEU A 24 -7.47 -36.45 16.93
N TYR A 25 -6.54 -37.34 17.28
CA TYR A 25 -5.12 -37.19 16.96
C TYR A 25 -4.76 -37.73 15.57
N VAL A 26 -5.46 -38.77 15.10
CA VAL A 26 -5.28 -39.41 13.78
C VAL A 26 -6.10 -38.75 12.69
N GLN A 27 -7.04 -37.86 13.04
CA GLN A 27 -7.72 -37.02 12.05
C GLN A 27 -6.68 -36.30 11.19
N VAL A 28 -6.86 -36.45 9.87
CA VAL A 28 -6.04 -35.79 8.87
C VAL A 28 -6.15 -34.27 9.12
N PRO A 29 -5.02 -33.56 9.29
CA PRO A 29 -5.08 -32.13 9.62
C PRO A 29 -5.78 -31.39 8.49
N PRO A 30 -6.79 -30.55 8.78
CA PRO A 30 -7.59 -29.91 7.76
C PRO A 30 -6.71 -29.02 6.87
N VAL A 31 -7.02 -29.03 5.57
CA VAL A 31 -6.44 -28.11 4.59
C VAL A 31 -6.97 -26.70 4.89
N ASN A 32 -6.07 -25.77 5.19
CA ASN A 32 -6.37 -24.36 5.38
C ASN A 32 -5.72 -23.55 4.26
N ASN A 33 -6.39 -22.48 3.81
CA ASN A 33 -5.84 -21.51 2.85
C ASN A 33 -5.31 -22.18 1.57
N ALA A 34 -6.09 -23.07 0.95
CA ALA A 34 -5.72 -23.62 -0.35
C ALA A 34 -5.81 -22.53 -1.43
N ILE A 35 -4.72 -22.30 -2.14
CA ILE A 35 -4.56 -21.26 -3.16
C ILE A 35 -4.00 -21.93 -4.43
N ILE A 36 -4.61 -21.61 -5.58
CA ILE A 36 -4.13 -22.03 -6.90
C ILE A 36 -3.21 -20.91 -7.43
N THR A 37 -2.04 -21.29 -7.93
CA THR A 37 -0.98 -20.39 -8.41
C THR A 37 -0.33 -20.96 -9.67
N ASN A 38 0.59 -20.22 -10.31
CA ASN A 38 1.40 -20.69 -11.43
C ASN A 38 0.58 -21.34 -12.57
N VAL A 39 -0.63 -20.82 -12.87
CA VAL A 39 -1.50 -21.43 -13.87
C VAL A 39 -0.93 -21.16 -15.27
N THR A 40 -0.49 -22.23 -15.94
CA THR A 40 0.02 -22.19 -17.30
C THR A 40 -0.93 -22.91 -18.26
N GLY A 41 -0.50 -23.09 -19.52
CA GLY A 41 -1.22 -23.95 -20.46
C GLY A 41 -1.09 -25.44 -20.16
N THR A 42 -0.17 -25.88 -19.31
CA THR A 42 0.08 -27.32 -19.09
C THR A 42 0.33 -27.69 -17.63
N SER A 43 0.17 -26.74 -16.71
CA SER A 43 0.40 -26.94 -15.29
C SER A 43 -0.35 -25.91 -14.43
N PHE A 44 -0.45 -26.21 -13.15
CA PHE A 44 -0.77 -25.25 -12.09
C PHE A 44 -0.08 -25.71 -10.79
N SER A 45 0.10 -24.82 -9.83
CA SER A 45 0.61 -25.15 -8.50
C SER A 45 -0.45 -24.90 -7.43
N LEU A 46 -0.43 -25.71 -6.38
CA LEU A 46 -1.30 -25.59 -5.22
C LEU A 46 -0.46 -25.25 -3.99
N VAL A 47 -0.88 -24.23 -3.24
CA VAL A 47 -0.28 -23.83 -1.98
C VAL A 47 -1.31 -23.95 -0.87
N TRP A 48 -0.98 -24.59 0.25
CA TRP A 48 -1.88 -24.64 1.40
C TRP A 48 -1.12 -24.82 2.71
N GLN A 49 -1.81 -24.61 3.83
CA GLN A 49 -1.29 -24.80 5.18
C GLN A 49 -2.06 -25.88 5.94
N THR A 50 -1.38 -26.57 6.83
CA THR A 50 -1.94 -27.50 7.80
C THR A 50 -1.46 -27.11 9.20
N ASN A 51 -2.24 -27.43 10.23
CA ASN A 51 -1.88 -27.14 11.62
C ASN A 51 -0.91 -28.18 12.23
N ARG A 52 -0.56 -29.23 11.48
CA ARG A 52 0.36 -30.30 11.87
C ARG A 52 1.12 -30.77 10.64
N LYS A 53 2.40 -31.09 10.82
CA LYS A 53 3.21 -31.62 9.72
C LYS A 53 2.59 -32.88 9.13
N THR A 54 2.26 -32.85 7.84
CA THR A 54 1.71 -33.98 7.10
C THR A 54 2.42 -34.16 5.77
N GLU A 55 2.30 -35.33 5.16
CA GLU A 55 2.65 -35.53 3.74
C GLU A 55 1.59 -34.81 2.88
N SER A 56 2.03 -34.19 1.79
CA SER A 56 1.16 -33.57 0.77
C SER A 56 1.00 -34.53 -0.40
N VAL A 57 -0.26 -34.80 -0.77
CA VAL A 57 -0.61 -35.54 -1.97
C VAL A 57 -1.80 -34.85 -2.62
N VAL A 58 -1.63 -34.45 -3.88
CA VAL A 58 -2.71 -33.95 -4.74
C VAL A 58 -3.10 -35.07 -5.69
N THR A 59 -4.38 -35.42 -5.72
CA THR A 59 -4.91 -36.44 -6.64
C THR A 59 -5.74 -35.78 -7.73
N LEU A 60 -5.38 -35.99 -8.99
CA LEU A 60 -6.19 -35.57 -10.15
C LEU A 60 -7.31 -36.60 -10.37
N LEU A 61 -8.56 -36.15 -10.43
CA LEU A 61 -9.75 -36.99 -10.49
C LEU A 61 -10.27 -37.25 -11.92
N ASP A 62 -9.56 -36.78 -12.95
CA ASP A 62 -9.98 -36.92 -14.34
C ASP A 62 -9.50 -38.25 -14.95
N ASN A 63 -10.47 -39.15 -15.23
CA ASN A 63 -10.38 -40.48 -15.84
C ASN A 63 -10.13 -41.66 -14.87
N GLU A 64 -10.22 -42.91 -15.38
CA GLU A 64 -10.07 -44.17 -14.62
C GLU A 64 -8.71 -44.32 -13.91
N ASN A 65 -7.72 -43.47 -14.23
CA ASN A 65 -6.39 -43.49 -13.64
C ASN A 65 -6.13 -42.18 -12.87
N SER A 66 -6.39 -42.20 -11.56
CA SER A 66 -6.01 -41.11 -10.67
C SER A 66 -4.49 -40.91 -10.69
N GLN A 67 -4.03 -39.72 -11.03
CA GLN A 67 -2.61 -39.35 -10.94
C GLN A 67 -2.35 -38.64 -9.62
N GLN A 68 -1.23 -38.95 -8.98
CA GLN A 68 -0.82 -38.35 -7.71
C GLN A 68 0.42 -37.49 -7.91
N PHE A 69 0.40 -36.32 -7.27
CA PHE A 69 1.48 -35.34 -7.25
C PHE A 69 1.85 -35.05 -5.79
N PHE A 70 3.14 -34.87 -5.52
CA PHE A 70 3.71 -34.70 -4.17
C PHE A 70 4.33 -33.33 -4.00
N ASP A 71 4.76 -32.98 -2.79
CA ASP A 71 5.42 -31.70 -2.53
C ASP A 71 6.62 -31.49 -3.46
N ASP A 72 6.79 -30.28 -3.98
CA ASP A 72 7.90 -29.94 -4.87
C ASP A 72 9.25 -30.12 -4.15
N ARG A 73 9.27 -30.09 -2.81
CA ARG A 73 10.46 -30.37 -1.98
C ARG A 73 10.74 -31.85 -1.74
N ASP A 74 9.82 -32.74 -2.09
CA ASP A 74 10.00 -34.20 -1.94
C ASP A 74 10.78 -34.82 -3.11
N TYR A 75 11.00 -34.07 -4.20
CA TYR A 75 11.78 -34.53 -5.36
C TYR A 75 13.27 -34.22 -5.18
N ILE A 76 14.07 -35.24 -4.93
CA ILE A 76 15.53 -35.12 -4.81
C ILE A 76 16.15 -35.42 -6.18
N GLU A 77 16.81 -34.43 -6.77
CA GLU A 77 17.59 -34.64 -8.00
C GLU A 77 18.86 -35.44 -7.70
N GLN A 78 18.96 -36.60 -8.32
CA GLN A 78 20.13 -37.47 -8.27
C GLN A 78 21.22 -36.96 -9.20
N SER A 79 22.46 -37.38 -8.99
CA SER A 79 23.61 -36.96 -9.80
C SER A 79 23.51 -37.29 -11.30
N ASP A 80 22.59 -38.18 -11.70
CA ASP A 80 22.32 -38.55 -13.09
C ASP A 80 21.14 -37.76 -13.72
N GLY A 81 20.57 -36.80 -12.99
CA GLY A 81 19.41 -36.00 -13.39
C GLY A 81 18.07 -36.71 -13.21
N THR A 82 18.04 -37.92 -12.64
CA THR A 82 16.77 -38.56 -12.25
C THR A 82 16.25 -37.94 -10.96
N GLN A 83 14.93 -37.89 -10.79
CA GLN A 83 14.33 -37.44 -9.54
C GLN A 83 13.87 -38.66 -8.72
N GLU A 84 14.32 -38.73 -7.48
CA GLU A 84 13.83 -39.71 -6.49
C GLU A 84 12.80 -39.03 -5.59
N LEU A 85 11.66 -39.68 -5.38
CA LEU A 85 10.65 -39.20 -4.45
C LEU A 85 11.03 -39.62 -3.02
N ALA A 86 11.23 -38.64 -2.15
CA ALA A 86 11.51 -38.82 -0.73
C ALA A 86 10.46 -38.06 0.10
N PRO A 87 9.25 -38.64 0.31
CA PRO A 87 8.15 -37.95 0.97
C PRO A 87 8.51 -37.46 2.37
N ASN A 88 8.22 -36.20 2.65
CA ASN A 88 8.47 -35.57 3.93
C ASN A 88 7.20 -34.87 4.47
N LYS A 89 7.28 -34.35 5.70
CA LYS A 89 6.14 -33.73 6.37
C LYS A 89 6.36 -32.24 6.59
N TYR A 90 5.45 -31.43 6.06
CA TYR A 90 5.49 -29.96 6.11
C TYR A 90 4.22 -29.39 6.73
N TYR A 91 4.30 -28.14 7.19
CA TYR A 91 3.12 -27.36 7.58
C TYR A 91 2.55 -26.58 6.40
N THR A 92 3.42 -25.97 5.60
CA THR A 92 3.06 -25.28 4.36
C THR A 92 3.46 -26.17 3.21
N HIS A 93 2.57 -26.40 2.26
CA HIS A 93 2.75 -27.32 1.14
C HIS A 93 2.76 -26.53 -0.17
N HIS A 94 3.56 -26.99 -1.12
CA HIS A 94 3.59 -26.48 -2.49
C HIS A 94 3.70 -27.68 -3.43
N VAL A 95 2.69 -27.87 -4.28
CA VAL A 95 2.61 -29.01 -5.21
C VAL A 95 2.33 -28.52 -6.61
N THR A 96 3.19 -28.85 -7.55
CA THR A 96 3.00 -28.56 -8.97
C THR A 96 2.38 -29.75 -9.71
N VAL A 97 1.17 -29.55 -10.24
CA VAL A 97 0.48 -30.49 -11.14
C VAL A 97 0.87 -30.13 -12.57
N SER A 98 1.53 -31.06 -13.27
CA SER A 98 2.10 -30.82 -14.61
C SER A 98 1.64 -31.85 -15.64
N LYS A 99 2.04 -31.65 -16.90
CA LYS A 99 1.69 -32.51 -18.07
C LYS A 99 0.19 -32.54 -18.37
N LEU A 100 -0.47 -31.42 -18.10
CA LEU A 100 -1.88 -31.22 -18.42
C LEU A 100 -2.05 -30.79 -19.88
N SER A 101 -3.25 -30.99 -20.41
CA SER A 101 -3.65 -30.46 -21.71
C SER A 101 -4.03 -28.98 -21.58
N PRO A 102 -3.70 -28.12 -22.56
CA PRO A 102 -4.15 -26.73 -22.60
C PRO A 102 -5.67 -26.61 -22.70
N GLU A 103 -6.18 -25.46 -22.22
CA GLU A 103 -7.60 -25.07 -22.31
C GLU A 103 -8.55 -26.17 -21.82
N SER A 104 -8.14 -26.90 -20.78
CA SER A 104 -8.85 -28.06 -20.26
C SER A 104 -9.15 -27.87 -18.77
N SER A 105 -10.38 -28.22 -18.36
CA SER A 105 -10.78 -28.18 -16.95
C SER A 105 -10.42 -29.50 -16.27
N TYR A 106 -9.89 -29.38 -15.07
CA TYR A 106 -9.45 -30.48 -14.23
C TYR A 106 -10.09 -30.43 -12.85
N ARG A 107 -10.40 -31.60 -12.29
CA ARG A 107 -10.85 -31.75 -10.90
C ARG A 107 -9.73 -32.38 -10.08
N PHE A 108 -9.40 -31.78 -8.94
CA PHE A 108 -8.34 -32.28 -8.06
C PHE A 108 -8.82 -32.40 -6.62
N GLN A 109 -8.14 -33.24 -5.85
CA GLN A 109 -8.43 -33.50 -4.44
C GLN A 109 -7.14 -33.42 -3.60
N ILE A 110 -7.23 -32.70 -2.48
CA ILE A 110 -6.23 -32.63 -1.41
C ILE A 110 -6.91 -33.10 -0.13
N GLN A 111 -6.67 -34.35 0.28
CA GLN A 111 -7.39 -34.96 1.41
C GLN A 111 -8.92 -34.88 1.22
N GLU A 112 -9.64 -34.17 2.08
CA GLU A 112 -11.09 -33.94 1.98
C GLU A 112 -11.45 -32.67 1.17
N TYR A 113 -10.48 -31.81 0.84
CA TYR A 113 -10.67 -30.63 0.01
C TYR A 113 -10.66 -31.02 -1.47
N GLU A 114 -11.58 -30.45 -2.25
CA GLU A 114 -11.75 -30.74 -3.66
C GLU A 114 -12.12 -29.47 -4.41
N ASP A 115 -11.52 -29.25 -5.58
CA ASP A 115 -11.81 -28.09 -6.41
C ASP A 115 -11.58 -28.39 -7.90
N THR A 116 -11.89 -27.41 -8.75
CA THR A 116 -11.67 -27.45 -10.18
C THR A 116 -10.81 -26.29 -10.67
N ILE A 117 -10.00 -26.53 -11.70
CA ILE A 117 -9.14 -25.52 -12.32
C ILE A 117 -9.14 -25.70 -13.83
N THR A 118 -9.02 -24.62 -14.59
CA THR A 118 -8.86 -24.67 -16.05
C THR A 118 -7.46 -24.20 -16.42
N THR A 119 -6.74 -24.98 -17.22
CA THR A 119 -5.45 -24.56 -17.79
C THR A 119 -5.67 -23.53 -18.88
N GLY A 120 -4.71 -22.61 -19.05
CA GLY A 120 -4.82 -21.58 -20.08
C GLY A 120 -4.45 -22.09 -21.48
N LYS A 121 -4.42 -21.18 -22.46
CA LYS A 121 -3.85 -21.47 -23.79
C LYS A 121 -2.32 -21.57 -23.75
N LEU A 122 -1.73 -22.25 -24.72
CA LEU A 122 -0.29 -22.17 -24.95
C LEU A 122 0.04 -20.81 -25.57
N PHE A 123 1.06 -20.16 -25.01
CA PHE A 123 1.70 -19.01 -25.62
C PHE A 123 3.07 -19.43 -26.12
N ASP A 124 3.63 -18.64 -27.03
CA ASP A 124 5.05 -18.78 -27.38
C ASP A 124 5.88 -18.65 -26.11
N ALA A 125 6.86 -19.53 -25.94
CA ALA A 125 7.71 -19.54 -24.76
C ALA A 125 8.33 -18.15 -24.57
N VAL A 126 8.06 -17.52 -23.43
CA VAL A 126 8.75 -16.27 -23.08
C VAL A 126 10.21 -16.62 -22.89
N THR A 127 11.07 -16.00 -23.69
CA THR A 127 12.49 -16.36 -23.78
C THR A 127 13.33 -15.66 -22.71
N ILE A 128 12.78 -14.68 -22.00
CA ILE A 128 13.47 -13.88 -21.00
C ILE A 128 12.79 -14.07 -19.64
N PRO A 129 13.43 -14.79 -18.71
CA PRO A 129 12.97 -14.86 -17.32
C PRO A 129 12.93 -13.46 -16.70
N ASN A 130 11.94 -13.21 -15.83
CA ASN A 130 11.86 -12.03 -15.00
C ASN A 130 11.76 -12.48 -13.53
N PRO A 131 12.88 -12.78 -12.86
CA PRO A 131 12.85 -13.39 -11.54
C PRO A 131 12.66 -12.36 -10.43
N VAL A 132 11.63 -12.51 -9.60
CA VAL A 132 11.52 -11.86 -8.28
C VAL A 132 12.27 -12.72 -7.27
N TYR A 133 13.30 -12.20 -6.62
CA TYR A 133 14.11 -12.98 -5.68
C TYR A 133 14.55 -12.20 -4.45
N GLY A 134 14.71 -12.90 -3.33
CA GLY A 134 15.12 -12.28 -2.07
C GLY A 134 15.39 -13.32 -0.99
N ARG A 135 15.40 -12.85 0.27
CA ARG A 135 15.52 -13.71 1.46
C ARG A 135 14.37 -13.49 2.41
N VAL A 136 14.06 -14.55 3.16
CA VAL A 136 13.08 -14.56 4.23
C VAL A 136 13.81 -14.97 5.51
N VAL A 137 13.71 -14.13 6.53
CA VAL A 137 14.39 -14.34 7.82
C VAL A 137 13.41 -14.18 8.98
N ASP A 138 13.71 -14.86 10.08
CA ASP A 138 13.01 -14.66 11.34
C ASP A 138 13.54 -13.43 12.08
N PHE A 139 12.99 -13.19 13.28
CA PHE A 139 13.33 -12.03 14.09
C PHE A 139 14.79 -12.00 14.58
N ASP A 140 15.47 -13.15 14.59
CA ASP A 140 16.87 -13.30 14.97
C ASP A 140 17.80 -13.29 13.72
N ASP A 141 17.28 -12.88 12.56
CA ASP A 141 17.95 -12.92 11.25
C ASP A 141 18.33 -14.34 10.80
N ASN A 142 17.70 -15.38 11.38
CA ASN A 142 17.90 -16.74 10.92
C ASN A 142 17.02 -16.99 9.67
N PRO A 143 17.53 -17.71 8.67
CA PRO A 143 16.72 -18.10 7.52
C PRO A 143 15.44 -18.85 7.90
N ILE A 144 14.30 -18.42 7.35
CA ILE A 144 13.07 -19.21 7.46
C ILE A 144 13.10 -20.31 6.42
N GLU A 145 13.27 -21.55 6.88
CA GLU A 145 13.22 -22.73 6.03
C GLU A 145 11.77 -23.14 5.73
N LYS A 146 11.55 -23.76 4.56
CA LYS A 146 10.30 -24.50 4.23
C LYS A 146 9.03 -23.63 4.21
N GLY A 147 9.18 -22.33 4.06
CA GLY A 147 8.09 -21.42 3.67
C GLY A 147 7.74 -21.54 2.19
N VAL A 148 6.67 -20.86 1.79
CA VAL A 148 6.28 -20.64 0.40
C VAL A 148 6.11 -19.13 0.20
N VAL A 149 6.67 -18.60 -0.88
CA VAL A 149 6.46 -17.21 -1.29
C VAL A 149 5.44 -17.19 -2.41
N LEU A 150 4.52 -16.22 -2.36
CA LEU A 150 3.55 -15.91 -3.38
C LEU A 150 3.82 -14.49 -3.87
N VAL A 151 3.71 -14.28 -5.18
CA VAL A 151 3.91 -12.98 -5.82
C VAL A 151 2.67 -12.65 -6.64
N GLU A 152 2.05 -11.52 -6.32
CA GLU A 152 0.98 -10.90 -7.09
C GLU A 152 1.57 -9.76 -7.92
N VAL A 153 1.35 -9.78 -9.23
CA VAL A 153 1.81 -8.73 -10.14
C VAL A 153 0.72 -7.66 -10.26
N LEU A 154 1.04 -6.41 -9.92
CA LEU A 154 0.11 -5.29 -9.94
C LEU A 154 0.27 -4.50 -11.24
N ALA A 155 -0.42 -4.93 -12.31
CA ALA A 155 -0.26 -4.42 -13.69
C ALA A 155 -1.55 -3.83 -14.29
N GLY A 156 -2.45 -3.31 -13.46
CA GLY A 156 -3.74 -2.70 -13.88
C GLY A 156 -4.87 -3.70 -14.14
N ASP A 157 -4.53 -4.94 -14.55
CA ASP A 157 -5.44 -6.09 -14.62
C ASP A 157 -5.25 -7.02 -13.40
N ASP A 158 -6.26 -7.83 -13.08
CA ASP A 158 -6.14 -8.91 -12.09
C ASP A 158 -5.24 -10.03 -12.65
N THR A 159 -4.27 -10.48 -11.85
CA THR A 159 -3.26 -11.46 -12.28
C THR A 159 -3.32 -12.76 -11.47
N ILE A 160 -2.92 -13.87 -12.11
CA ILE A 160 -2.73 -15.14 -11.40
C ILE A 160 -1.49 -15.03 -10.52
N LEU A 161 -1.66 -15.32 -9.23
CA LEU A 161 -0.56 -15.45 -8.27
C LEU A 161 0.51 -16.42 -8.77
N GLN A 162 1.77 -15.99 -8.68
CA GLN A 162 2.93 -16.85 -8.84
C GLN A 162 3.38 -17.36 -7.48
N SER A 163 4.02 -18.51 -7.42
CA SER A 163 4.53 -19.06 -6.16
C SER A 163 5.80 -19.89 -6.31
N GLY A 164 6.59 -19.92 -5.24
CA GLY A 164 7.81 -20.72 -5.16
C GLY A 164 8.16 -21.09 -3.73
N VAL A 165 8.92 -22.16 -3.55
CA VAL A 165 9.38 -22.64 -2.25
C VAL A 165 10.58 -21.85 -1.74
N VAL A 166 10.62 -21.59 -0.43
CA VAL A 166 11.80 -21.02 0.23
C VAL A 166 12.82 -22.13 0.47
N SER A 167 14.07 -21.91 0.04
CA SER A 167 15.16 -22.86 0.22
C SER A 167 15.67 -22.90 1.67
N GLU A 168 16.58 -23.84 1.98
CA GLU A 168 17.11 -24.04 3.34
C GLU A 168 17.92 -22.84 3.88
N ASN A 169 18.47 -22.01 3.00
CA ASN A 169 19.14 -20.75 3.35
C ASN A 169 18.19 -19.53 3.37
N GLY A 170 16.87 -19.76 3.31
CA GLY A 170 15.86 -18.70 3.37
C GLY A 170 15.71 -17.91 2.08
N THR A 171 16.41 -18.27 0.99
CA THR A 171 16.25 -17.59 -0.30
C THR A 171 15.03 -18.09 -1.06
N TYR A 172 14.49 -17.25 -1.93
CA TYR A 172 13.47 -17.63 -2.90
C TYR A 172 13.75 -16.96 -4.24
N SER A 173 13.24 -17.54 -5.33
CA SER A 173 13.28 -16.98 -6.68
C SER A 173 12.04 -17.44 -7.43
N ILE A 174 11.25 -16.51 -7.95
CA ILE A 174 9.99 -16.78 -8.65
C ILE A 174 10.04 -16.06 -9.99
N ASP A 175 9.96 -16.79 -11.10
CA ASP A 175 9.94 -16.19 -12.43
C ASP A 175 8.52 -15.71 -12.77
N ILE A 176 8.33 -14.38 -12.78
CA ILE A 176 7.05 -13.75 -13.09
C ILE A 176 6.86 -13.48 -14.59
N SER A 177 7.78 -13.90 -15.45
CA SER A 177 7.67 -13.73 -16.92
C SER A 177 6.49 -14.50 -17.54
N GLN A 178 5.95 -15.49 -16.83
CA GLN A 178 4.81 -16.30 -17.25
C GLN A 178 3.49 -15.85 -16.60
N THR A 179 3.50 -14.72 -15.86
CA THR A 179 2.30 -14.23 -15.19
C THR A 179 1.20 -13.96 -16.20
N ARG A 180 0.00 -14.47 -15.91
CA ARG A 180 -1.18 -14.30 -16.76
C ARG A 180 -2.20 -13.43 -16.07
N THR A 181 -3.07 -12.84 -16.85
CA THR A 181 -4.36 -12.34 -16.34
C THR A 181 -5.14 -13.48 -15.69
N ASP A 182 -5.98 -13.16 -14.72
CA ASP A 182 -6.84 -14.11 -14.01
C ASP A 182 -7.73 -14.96 -14.94
N ASP A 183 -8.17 -14.38 -16.06
CA ASP A 183 -8.94 -15.02 -17.13
C ASP A 183 -8.09 -15.88 -18.09
N LEU A 184 -6.77 -15.93 -17.87
CA LEU A 184 -5.78 -16.67 -18.65
C LEU A 184 -5.68 -16.25 -20.13
N SER A 185 -6.25 -15.10 -20.50
CA SER A 185 -6.38 -14.66 -21.89
C SER A 185 -5.07 -14.07 -22.46
N ARG A 186 -4.19 -13.54 -21.62
CA ARG A 186 -2.88 -12.98 -22.01
C ARG A 186 -1.80 -13.17 -20.95
N ILE A 187 -0.56 -12.95 -21.34
CA ILE A 187 0.60 -12.83 -20.44
C ILE A 187 0.83 -11.34 -20.15
N ILE A 188 1.19 -11.02 -18.91
CA ILE A 188 1.63 -9.68 -18.50
C ILE A 188 3.09 -9.51 -18.91
N THR A 189 3.40 -8.47 -19.68
CA THR A 189 4.78 -8.19 -20.09
C THR A 189 5.54 -7.46 -18.97
N PRO A 190 6.86 -7.65 -18.84
CA PRO A 190 7.65 -6.97 -17.79
C PRO A 190 7.52 -5.44 -17.79
N LEU A 191 7.22 -4.82 -18.94
CA LEU A 191 7.03 -3.37 -19.06
C LEU A 191 5.70 -2.88 -18.46
N GLU A 192 4.73 -3.77 -18.25
CA GLU A 192 3.44 -3.46 -17.62
C GLU A 192 3.48 -3.58 -16.10
N ILE A 193 4.58 -4.08 -15.53
CA ILE A 193 4.69 -4.37 -14.10
C ILE A 193 5.27 -3.15 -13.39
N GLU A 194 4.44 -2.47 -12.60
CA GLU A 194 4.88 -1.34 -11.77
C GLU A 194 5.27 -1.79 -10.34
N TYR A 195 4.50 -2.73 -9.79
CA TYR A 195 4.64 -3.19 -8.41
C TYR A 195 4.32 -4.69 -8.27
N GLU A 196 4.85 -5.30 -7.22
CA GLU A 196 4.58 -6.68 -6.83
C GLU A 196 4.19 -6.75 -5.36
N ALA A 197 3.12 -7.48 -5.04
CA ALA A 197 2.81 -7.87 -3.66
C ALA A 197 3.41 -9.24 -3.37
N ILE A 198 4.37 -9.30 -2.45
CA ILE A 198 5.08 -10.51 -2.05
C ILE A 198 4.54 -10.97 -0.71
N ARG A 199 3.83 -12.10 -0.71
CA ARG A 199 3.29 -12.76 0.49
C ARG A 199 4.13 -13.97 0.84
N VAL A 200 4.55 -14.08 2.09
CA VAL A 200 5.28 -15.24 2.62
C VAL A 200 4.35 -16.02 3.54
N MET A 201 4.12 -17.29 3.19
CA MET A 201 3.39 -18.27 3.99
C MET A 201 4.40 -19.21 4.69
N SER A 202 4.49 -19.15 6.01
CA SER A 202 5.39 -20.02 6.78
C SER A 202 4.87 -20.26 8.19
N TYR A 203 4.46 -21.49 8.52
CA TYR A 203 4.02 -21.82 9.88
C TYR A 203 5.22 -22.18 10.78
N PRO A 204 5.29 -21.71 12.05
CA PRO A 204 4.22 -21.11 12.86
C PRO A 204 4.09 -19.58 12.77
N TYR A 205 4.80 -18.94 11.83
CA TYR A 205 4.70 -17.49 11.65
C TYR A 205 3.35 -17.13 11.02
N LYS A 206 2.77 -15.99 11.42
CA LYS A 206 1.60 -15.42 10.71
C LYS A 206 2.09 -14.95 9.35
N ASP A 207 1.35 -15.23 8.29
CA ASP A 207 1.67 -14.77 6.93
C ASP A 207 2.05 -13.27 6.91
N LYS A 208 3.04 -12.92 6.10
CA LYS A 208 3.51 -11.54 5.94
C LYS A 208 3.43 -11.13 4.49
N THR A 209 2.90 -9.95 4.21
CA THR A 209 2.88 -9.36 2.86
C THR A 209 3.68 -8.07 2.85
N ILE A 210 4.49 -7.88 1.82
CA ILE A 210 5.13 -6.61 1.47
C ILE A 210 4.74 -6.24 0.04
N VAL A 211 4.81 -4.96 -0.32
CA VAL A 211 4.74 -4.53 -1.72
C VAL A 211 6.04 -3.86 -2.07
N VAL A 212 6.60 -4.24 -3.20
CA VAL A 212 7.83 -3.68 -3.76
C VAL A 212 7.54 -3.12 -5.14
N SER A 213 8.37 -2.18 -5.58
CA SER A 213 8.37 -1.79 -6.98
C SER A 213 9.09 -2.85 -7.80
N SER A 214 8.72 -3.01 -9.07
CA SER A 214 9.40 -3.90 -10.03
C SER A 214 10.87 -3.56 -10.25
N ASP A 215 11.29 -2.38 -9.80
CA ASP A 215 12.66 -1.92 -9.80
C ASP A 215 13.49 -2.37 -8.58
N GLU A 216 12.83 -2.92 -7.56
CA GLU A 216 13.38 -3.33 -6.27
C GLU A 216 13.21 -4.85 -6.01
N ASP A 217 12.83 -5.62 -7.03
CA ASP A 217 12.50 -7.05 -6.94
C ASP A 217 13.72 -7.99 -7.12
N GLN A 218 14.90 -7.41 -7.40
CA GLN A 218 16.11 -8.12 -7.86
C GLN A 218 17.44 -7.58 -7.24
N PRO A 219 17.75 -7.87 -5.96
CA PRO A 219 16.93 -8.58 -4.98
C PRO A 219 15.97 -7.67 -4.21
N VAL A 220 14.87 -8.27 -3.77
CA VAL A 220 14.00 -7.77 -2.69
C VAL A 220 14.77 -7.73 -1.37
N GLU A 221 14.58 -6.67 -0.58
CA GLU A 221 15.09 -6.58 0.79
C GLU A 221 14.62 -7.75 1.68
N ASP A 222 15.42 -8.11 2.69
CA ASP A 222 15.15 -9.26 3.55
C ASP A 222 13.77 -9.15 4.24
N ILE A 223 12.89 -10.11 3.96
CA ILE A 223 11.54 -10.15 4.53
C ILE A 223 11.60 -10.69 5.96
N ASN A 224 11.68 -9.80 6.94
CA ASN A 224 11.81 -10.15 8.36
C ASN A 224 10.47 -10.20 9.11
N PHE A 225 10.16 -11.28 9.83
CA PHE A 225 8.95 -11.42 10.67
C PHE A 225 9.04 -10.71 12.04
N LEU A 226 9.53 -9.47 12.08
CA LEU A 226 9.53 -8.62 13.29
C LEU A 226 8.09 -8.32 13.72
N GLY A 227 7.64 -8.91 14.84
CA GLY A 227 6.37 -8.59 15.50
C GLY A 227 5.52 -9.78 15.96
N SER A 228 5.73 -10.99 15.42
CA SER A 228 4.84 -12.13 15.69
C SER A 228 5.10 -12.84 17.03
N LYS A 229 6.26 -12.63 17.66
CA LYS A 229 6.60 -13.29 18.95
C LYS A 229 5.68 -12.83 20.08
N PHE A 230 5.33 -11.55 20.16
CA PHE A 230 4.43 -11.03 21.19
C PHE A 230 3.04 -11.66 21.06
N GLN A 231 2.51 -11.76 19.83
CA GLN A 231 1.21 -12.36 19.57
C GLN A 231 1.21 -13.89 19.77
N SER A 232 2.23 -14.60 19.29
CA SER A 232 2.32 -16.06 19.45
C SER A 232 2.51 -16.50 20.90
N VAL A 233 3.22 -15.69 21.72
CA VAL A 233 3.40 -15.93 23.15
C VAL A 233 2.10 -15.62 23.88
N VAL A 234 1.40 -14.54 23.54
CA VAL A 234 0.06 -14.23 24.06
C VAL A 234 -0.94 -15.33 23.71
N ASP A 235 -0.95 -15.81 22.47
CA ASP A 235 -1.86 -16.89 22.03
C ASP A 235 -1.55 -18.23 22.73
N ARG A 236 -0.27 -18.53 23.00
CA ARG A 236 0.13 -19.70 23.80
C ARG A 236 -0.30 -19.59 25.26
N ILE A 237 -0.17 -18.40 25.86
CA ILE A 237 -0.58 -18.13 27.25
C ILE A 237 -2.11 -18.23 27.39
N VAL A 238 -2.87 -17.74 26.41
CA VAL A 238 -4.34 -17.83 26.40
C VAL A 238 -4.82 -19.28 26.21
N PHE A 239 -4.12 -20.07 25.38
CA PHE A 239 -4.49 -21.48 25.17
C PHE A 239 -4.21 -22.35 26.40
N ASP A 240 -3.07 -22.17 27.08
CA ASP A 240 -2.74 -22.94 28.30
C ASP A 240 -3.61 -22.55 29.50
N ALA A 241 -4.07 -21.30 29.60
CA ALA A 241 -5.00 -20.87 30.66
C ALA A 241 -6.40 -21.49 30.51
N SER A 242 -6.80 -21.88 29.30
CA SER A 242 -8.10 -22.52 29.03
C SER A 242 -8.10 -24.05 29.26
N ALA A 243 -6.91 -24.66 29.38
CA ALA A 243 -6.73 -26.10 29.50
C ALA A 243 -6.25 -26.52 30.90
N SER A 244 -6.96 -26.12 31.97
CA SER A 244 -6.81 -26.77 33.28
C SER A 244 -8.05 -26.69 34.17
N PRO A 245 -8.90 -27.74 34.22
CA PRO A 245 -9.84 -27.95 35.31
C PRO A 245 -9.30 -29.07 36.21
N CYS A 246 -8.34 -28.75 37.09
CA CYS A 246 -7.88 -29.66 38.14
C CYS A 246 -7.73 -28.92 39.47
N PHE A 247 -8.80 -28.35 39.99
CA PHE A 247 -8.97 -28.21 41.43
C PHE A 247 -10.28 -28.86 41.85
N GLY A 248 -10.16 -30.08 42.39
CA GLY A 248 -11.27 -30.81 42.96
C GLY A 248 -11.83 -30.07 44.17
N THR A 249 -13.15 -29.89 44.16
CA THR A 249 -13.93 -29.47 45.32
C THR A 249 -13.80 -30.52 46.42
N TRP A 250 -13.17 -30.15 47.54
CA TRP A 250 -13.33 -30.85 48.81
C TRP A 250 -14.56 -30.29 49.51
N GLU A 251 -15.63 -31.08 49.50
CA GLU A 251 -16.84 -30.84 50.26
C GLU A 251 -16.55 -31.20 51.72
N VAL A 252 -16.35 -30.20 52.58
CA VAL A 252 -16.36 -30.37 54.04
C VAL A 252 -17.72 -29.90 54.54
N ASP A 253 -18.53 -30.89 54.90
CA ASP A 253 -19.82 -30.73 55.57
C ASP A 253 -19.59 -30.11 56.97
N CYS A 254 -20.01 -28.85 57.13
CA CYS A 254 -20.13 -28.18 58.42
C CYS A 254 -21.55 -27.62 58.50
N GLY A 255 -22.38 -28.30 59.27
CA GLY A 255 -23.76 -27.93 59.49
C GLY A 255 -23.95 -26.60 60.24
N GLY A 256 -25.08 -25.97 59.95
CA GLY A 256 -25.77 -25.04 60.85
C GLY A 256 -25.59 -23.56 60.53
N GLY A 257 -26.72 -22.91 60.21
CA GLY A 257 -26.92 -21.47 60.49
C GLY A 257 -26.91 -20.54 59.28
N VAL A 258 -28.04 -19.87 59.08
CA VAL A 258 -28.32 -18.84 58.07
C VAL A 258 -27.62 -17.52 58.44
N ASN A 259 -26.89 -16.89 57.51
CA ASN A 259 -26.95 -15.46 57.13
C ASN A 259 -25.68 -14.97 56.41
N HIS A 260 -25.91 -13.97 55.52
CA HIS A 260 -24.97 -13.18 54.71
C HIS A 260 -23.48 -13.15 55.07
N CYS A 261 -22.64 -13.34 54.04
CA CYS A 261 -21.29 -12.77 53.96
C CYS A 261 -21.17 -11.93 52.67
N GLU A 262 -20.89 -10.64 52.88
CA GLU A 262 -20.45 -9.67 51.87
C GLU A 262 -19.02 -10.00 51.41
N ASN A 263 -18.75 -9.81 50.12
CA ASN A 263 -17.42 -9.93 49.54
C ASN A 263 -16.74 -8.55 49.57
N ARG A 264 -15.87 -8.31 50.55
CA ARG A 264 -14.79 -7.31 50.47
C ARG A 264 -13.47 -8.05 50.38
N GLY A 265 -12.68 -7.74 49.35
CA GLY A 265 -11.32 -8.24 49.22
C GLY A 265 -10.67 -7.67 47.97
N ALA A 266 -10.04 -6.51 48.12
CA ALA A 266 -9.13 -5.95 47.14
C ALA A 266 -7.86 -6.80 47.06
N HIS A 267 -7.49 -7.24 45.86
CA HIS A 267 -6.14 -7.71 45.57
C HIS A 267 -5.38 -6.58 44.88
N GLN A 268 -4.40 -6.02 45.59
CA GLN A 268 -3.35 -5.20 45.01
C GLN A 268 -2.45 -6.12 44.18
N HIS A 269 -2.42 -5.93 42.87
CA HIS A 269 -1.32 -6.39 42.03
C HIS A 269 -0.22 -5.34 42.08
N GLY A 270 0.85 -5.62 42.83
CA GLY A 270 2.09 -4.87 42.72
C GLY A 270 2.76 -5.23 41.40
N PHE A 271 2.88 -4.28 40.49
CA PHE A 271 3.76 -4.39 39.33
C PHE A 271 5.20 -4.22 39.80
N LEU A 272 6.04 -5.22 39.52
CA LEU A 272 7.48 -5.12 39.66
C LEU A 272 8.01 -4.39 38.42
N THR A 273 8.39 -3.12 38.55
CA THR A 273 9.08 -2.38 37.48
C THR A 273 10.55 -2.80 37.47
N VAL A 274 10.96 -3.61 36.50
CA VAL A 274 12.38 -3.87 36.21
C VAL A 274 12.83 -2.87 35.15
N HIS A 275 13.66 -1.91 35.55
CA HIS A 275 14.43 -1.11 34.59
C HIS A 275 15.64 -1.93 34.13
N GLY A 276 15.60 -2.46 32.91
CA GLY A 276 16.71 -3.16 32.27
C GLY A 276 17.06 -2.52 30.93
N ASP A 277 18.36 -2.34 30.67
CA ASP A 277 18.90 -1.88 29.38
C ASP A 277 18.44 -2.79 28.23
N GLU A 278 18.10 -2.17 27.09
CA GLU A 278 17.68 -2.80 25.82
C GLU A 278 18.84 -3.52 25.12
N THR A 279 19.47 -4.46 25.80
CA THR A 279 20.51 -5.33 25.22
C THR A 279 20.07 -6.79 25.29
N PRO A 280 20.49 -7.65 24.35
CA PRO A 280 20.20 -9.09 24.37
C PRO A 280 20.57 -9.77 25.70
N ASP A 281 21.61 -9.29 26.37
CA ASP A 281 22.07 -9.78 27.68
C ASP A 281 21.19 -9.34 28.86
N GLY A 282 20.37 -8.29 28.69
CA GLY A 282 19.37 -7.84 29.66
C GLY A 282 18.19 -8.79 29.73
N TYR A 283 17.71 -9.25 28.57
CA TYR A 283 16.59 -10.19 28.46
C TYR A 283 16.92 -11.57 29.02
N LYS A 284 18.14 -12.06 28.76
CA LYS A 284 18.60 -13.36 29.28
C LYS A 284 18.67 -13.41 30.82
N ARG A 285 19.01 -12.28 31.46
CA ARG A 285 19.05 -12.16 32.93
C ARG A 285 17.66 -12.08 33.56
N ALA A 286 16.68 -11.48 32.88
CA ALA A 286 15.29 -11.49 33.35
C ALA A 286 14.69 -12.91 33.33
N GLU A 287 15.07 -13.71 32.35
CA GLU A 287 14.65 -15.12 32.22
C GLU A 287 15.31 -16.03 33.29
N GLU A 288 16.59 -15.82 33.60
CA GLU A 288 17.28 -16.53 34.68
C GLU A 288 16.73 -16.18 36.07
N ALA A 289 16.36 -14.91 36.31
CA ALA A 289 15.76 -14.47 37.58
C ALA A 289 14.36 -15.07 37.82
N TRP A 290 13.58 -15.29 36.76
CA TRP A 290 12.24 -15.87 36.87
C TRP A 290 12.27 -17.38 37.15
N MET A 291 13.31 -18.07 36.70
CA MET A 291 13.52 -19.51 36.92
C MET A 291 14.03 -19.83 38.35
N GLU A 292 14.70 -18.90 39.03
CA GLU A 292 15.19 -19.10 40.40
C GLU A 292 14.10 -18.91 41.48
N GLU A 293 13.06 -18.10 41.25
CA GLU A 293 11.98 -17.90 42.25
C GLU A 293 10.91 -19.00 42.25
N ALA A 294 10.86 -19.87 41.23
CA ALA A 294 9.90 -20.97 41.17
C ALA A 294 10.25 -22.16 42.09
N CYS A 295 11.36 -22.11 42.85
CA CYS A 295 11.83 -23.21 43.69
C CYS A 295 12.39 -22.79 45.05
N THR A 296 11.59 -22.16 45.92
CA THR A 296 11.88 -22.11 47.36
C THR A 296 10.61 -21.97 48.20
N VAL A 297 10.26 -23.05 48.91
CA VAL A 297 9.31 -23.01 50.04
C VAL A 297 10.13 -22.83 51.31
N SER A 298 9.89 -21.76 52.08
CA SER A 298 10.35 -21.67 53.47
C SER A 298 9.32 -21.03 54.38
N GLU A 299 9.01 -21.75 55.45
CA GLU A 299 8.25 -21.31 56.63
C GLU A 299 8.99 -20.22 57.42
N SER A 300 8.29 -19.21 57.97
CA SER A 300 8.41 -18.81 59.40
C SER A 300 7.57 -17.58 59.81
N THR A 301 6.70 -17.80 60.81
CA THR A 301 6.42 -17.03 62.05
C THR A 301 5.99 -15.54 62.09
N ASN A 302 4.78 -15.35 62.63
CA ASN A 302 4.29 -14.41 63.66
C ASN A 302 5.03 -13.08 63.97
N ASN A 303 4.27 -11.96 64.00
CA ASN A 303 4.13 -11.14 65.21
C ASN A 303 2.99 -10.09 65.15
N CYS A 304 2.34 -9.92 66.31
CA CYS A 304 1.23 -9.02 66.61
C CYS A 304 1.69 -7.56 66.90
N GLY A 305 0.76 -6.60 66.79
CA GLY A 305 0.90 -5.26 67.38
C GLY A 305 -0.38 -4.43 67.25
N GLU A 306 -0.88 -3.92 68.38
CA GLU A 306 -2.22 -3.42 68.70
C GLU A 306 -2.60 -1.99 68.20
N PRO A 307 -3.87 -1.58 68.35
CA PRO A 307 -4.46 -0.34 67.81
C PRO A 307 -4.71 0.76 68.87
N ASP A 308 -4.97 1.99 68.43
CA ASP A 308 -5.57 3.05 69.24
C ASP A 308 -6.72 3.77 68.52
N THR A 309 -7.75 4.08 69.31
CA THR A 309 -9.08 4.65 68.98
C THR A 309 -9.13 6.16 69.35
N PRO A 310 -10.26 6.90 69.52
CA PRO A 310 -11.68 6.76 69.11
C PRO A 310 -12.39 8.08 68.63
N SER A 311 -13.70 7.96 68.36
CA SER A 311 -14.80 8.93 68.65
C SER A 311 -15.23 9.92 67.53
N LEU A 312 -16.51 10.28 67.32
CA LEU A 312 -17.80 9.99 67.96
C LEU A 312 -18.97 10.43 67.02
N CYS A 313 -20.12 9.76 67.19
CA CYS A 313 -21.46 9.82 66.55
C CYS A 313 -22.21 11.20 66.70
N PRO A 314 -23.53 11.40 66.35
CA PRO A 314 -24.58 10.39 66.03
C PRO A 314 -25.77 10.75 65.08
N ALA A 315 -26.56 9.68 64.80
CA ALA A 315 -28.04 9.58 64.71
C ALA A 315 -28.78 10.24 63.50
N ASN A 316 -29.89 9.73 62.96
CA ASN A 316 -30.78 8.62 63.30
C ASN A 316 -31.71 8.26 62.11
N MET A 317 -32.01 6.95 61.96
CA MET A 317 -33.28 6.25 61.66
C MET A 317 -34.41 6.84 60.78
N GLY A 318 -34.93 5.94 59.92
CA GLY A 318 -36.38 5.76 59.67
C GLY A 318 -36.74 5.62 58.18
N ALA A 319 -36.83 4.40 57.63
CA ALA A 319 -38.08 3.63 57.41
C ALA A 319 -39.03 4.27 56.38
N GLY A 320 -39.56 3.62 55.34
CA GLY A 320 -39.57 2.23 54.92
C GLY A 320 -40.78 2.01 54.02
N GLY A 321 -40.54 1.66 52.74
CA GLY A 321 -41.42 0.92 51.82
C GLY A 321 -42.87 1.38 51.53
N PRO A 322 -43.65 0.60 50.75
CA PRO A 322 -43.35 0.35 49.33
C PRO A 322 -44.60 0.23 48.40
N VAL A 323 -44.32 0.04 47.10
CA VAL A 323 -45.11 -0.62 46.01
C VAL A 323 -46.41 0.03 45.48
N ALA A 324 -46.33 0.43 44.19
CA ALA A 324 -47.19 0.24 42.98
C ALA A 324 -48.76 0.19 43.09
N PRO A 325 -49.57 0.29 42.00
CA PRO A 325 -49.25 0.20 40.57
C PRO A 325 -50.05 1.11 39.60
N GLU A 326 -49.79 0.90 38.30
CA GLU A 326 -50.54 1.20 37.07
C GLU A 326 -51.97 1.80 37.15
N GLN A 327 -52.28 2.79 36.29
CA GLN A 327 -53.38 2.66 35.31
C GLN A 327 -53.47 3.76 34.24
N LYS A 328 -54.07 3.33 33.13
CA LYS A 328 -54.37 3.95 31.84
C LYS A 328 -55.36 5.14 31.84
N ILE A 329 -55.19 5.96 30.80
CA ILE A 329 -56.18 6.60 29.90
C ILE A 329 -57.34 7.38 30.54
N GLY A 330 -57.44 8.68 30.20
CA GLY A 330 -58.66 9.45 30.39
C GLY A 330 -58.57 10.86 29.78
N SER A 331 -59.10 11.01 28.57
CA SER A 331 -59.42 12.28 27.91
C SER A 331 -60.36 13.15 28.75
N THR A 332 -60.19 14.48 28.73
CA THR A 332 -61.31 15.41 28.92
C THR A 332 -61.03 16.78 28.31
N VAL A 333 -62.04 17.23 27.56
CA VAL A 333 -62.19 18.54 26.91
C VAL A 333 -62.80 19.53 27.91
N SER A 334 -62.32 20.79 27.95
CA SER A 334 -63.17 21.97 28.19
C SER A 334 -62.44 23.30 27.98
N PRO A 335 -63.18 24.42 27.79
CA PRO A 335 -62.86 25.40 26.77
C PRO A 335 -62.59 26.83 27.30
N GLY A 336 -62.01 27.65 26.41
CA GLY A 336 -62.33 29.07 26.27
C GLY A 336 -61.71 30.04 27.27
N ASN A 337 -60.82 30.92 26.79
CA ASN A 337 -61.20 32.33 26.71
C ASN A 337 -60.26 33.16 25.82
N THR A 338 -60.92 34.07 25.13
CA THR A 338 -60.49 35.01 24.10
C THR A 338 -59.78 36.22 24.70
N THR A 339 -58.71 36.71 24.07
CA THR A 339 -58.46 38.15 24.01
C THR A 339 -57.72 38.52 22.73
N VAL A 340 -58.25 39.53 22.05
CA VAL A 340 -57.89 40.05 20.73
C VAL A 340 -56.80 41.10 20.86
N ALA A 341 -55.74 41.04 20.03
CA ALA A 341 -55.08 42.25 19.51
C ALA A 341 -54.16 41.97 18.29
N LYS A 342 -54.56 42.57 17.16
CA LYS A 342 -53.76 43.22 16.10
C LYS A 342 -52.68 42.43 15.35
N THR A 343 -53.15 41.92 14.22
CA THR A 343 -52.49 41.80 12.91
C THR A 343 -51.40 42.82 12.58
N THR A 344 -50.21 42.30 12.28
CA THR A 344 -49.29 42.86 11.28
C THR A 344 -48.92 41.70 10.35
N ALA A 345 -49.25 41.82 9.06
CA ALA A 345 -49.05 40.79 8.07
C ALA A 345 -47.55 40.59 7.77
N LEU A 346 -47.07 39.36 7.93
CA LEU A 346 -45.83 38.86 7.34
C LEU A 346 -46.17 38.19 6.00
N PRO A 347 -45.28 38.25 4.98
CA PRO A 347 -45.56 37.68 3.68
C PRO A 347 -45.65 36.15 3.79
N GLN A 348 -46.63 35.56 3.10
CA GLN A 348 -46.71 34.12 2.91
C GLN A 348 -45.42 33.63 2.26
N GLU A 349 -44.67 32.78 2.97
CA GLU A 349 -43.67 31.92 2.36
C GLU A 349 -44.36 31.03 1.33
N SER A 350 -43.93 31.18 0.08
CA SER A 350 -44.30 30.31 -1.01
C SER A 350 -43.91 28.87 -0.66
N LYS A 351 -44.90 27.98 -0.67
CA LYS A 351 -44.69 26.53 -0.78
C LYS A 351 -43.65 26.27 -1.86
N VAL A 352 -42.47 25.80 -1.45
CA VAL A 352 -41.46 25.28 -2.37
C VAL A 352 -42.06 24.02 -3.01
N VAL A 353 -42.40 24.14 -4.29
CA VAL A 353 -42.72 23.02 -5.17
C VAL A 353 -41.41 22.26 -5.43
N PRO A 354 -41.38 20.92 -5.45
CA PRO A 354 -40.17 20.18 -5.73
C PRO A 354 -39.66 20.57 -7.12
N VAL A 355 -38.43 21.08 -7.19
CA VAL A 355 -37.74 21.34 -8.44
C VAL A 355 -37.49 19.99 -9.10
N SER A 356 -38.10 19.75 -10.26
CA SER A 356 -37.77 18.61 -11.12
C SER A 356 -36.29 18.69 -11.48
N SER A 357 -35.56 17.61 -11.24
CA SER A 357 -34.13 17.46 -11.49
C SER A 357 -33.77 17.87 -12.92
N SER A 358 -33.18 19.05 -13.05
CA SER A 358 -32.38 19.38 -14.22
C SER A 358 -30.97 18.84 -13.96
N SER A 359 -30.44 18.10 -14.92
CA SER A 359 -29.13 17.46 -14.88
C SER A 359 -28.01 18.51 -14.85
N GLY A 360 -27.72 19.04 -13.67
CA GLY A 360 -26.52 19.85 -13.43
C GLY A 360 -25.32 18.92 -13.30
N THR A 361 -24.27 19.17 -14.08
CA THR A 361 -22.97 18.50 -13.96
C THR A 361 -22.40 18.71 -12.55
N LEU A 362 -22.10 17.62 -11.85
CA LEU A 362 -21.48 17.67 -10.53
C LEU A 362 -20.03 18.15 -10.64
N SER A 363 -19.66 19.03 -9.72
CA SER A 363 -18.28 19.48 -9.54
C SER A 363 -17.60 18.54 -8.54
N CYS A 364 -16.56 17.83 -8.97
CA CYS A 364 -15.82 16.81 -8.19
C CYS A 364 -14.81 17.29 -7.11
N PRO A 365 -14.39 18.57 -6.98
CA PRO A 365 -13.33 18.97 -6.05
C PRO A 365 -13.73 18.89 -4.56
N ARG A 366 -14.94 18.42 -4.28
CA ARG A 366 -15.50 18.23 -2.94
C ARG A 366 -15.46 16.76 -2.49
N ILE A 367 -15.01 15.85 -3.35
CA ILE A 367 -14.93 14.41 -3.04
C ILE A 367 -13.59 14.10 -2.39
N GLY A 368 -13.61 13.18 -1.43
CA GLY A 368 -12.40 12.56 -0.94
C GLY A 368 -12.63 11.22 -0.25
N VAL A 369 -11.56 10.67 0.29
CA VAL A 369 -11.54 9.34 0.91
C VAL A 369 -11.08 9.46 2.37
N ASN A 370 -11.79 8.80 3.27
CA ASN A 370 -11.34 8.61 4.65
C ASN A 370 -10.62 7.26 4.75
N GLY A 371 -9.32 7.31 5.03
CA GLY A 371 -8.49 6.16 5.31
C GLY A 371 -8.41 5.90 6.81
N THR A 372 -8.55 4.64 7.21
CA THR A 372 -8.45 4.22 8.62
C THR A 372 -7.10 4.52 9.24
N ASN A 373 -6.03 4.63 8.44
CA ASN A 373 -4.68 5.05 8.82
C ASN A 373 -4.03 5.81 7.65
N PHE A 374 -2.98 6.59 7.93
CA PHE A 374 -2.07 7.04 6.88
C PHE A 374 -1.44 5.84 6.16
N PRO A 375 -1.39 5.84 4.81
CA PRO A 375 -0.74 4.77 4.06
C PRO A 375 0.71 4.55 4.56
N HIS A 376 1.16 3.29 4.48
CA HIS A 376 2.55 2.94 4.75
C HIS A 376 3.42 3.29 3.55
N SER A 377 4.71 3.54 3.81
CA SER A 377 5.71 3.88 2.80
C SER A 377 5.64 2.94 1.61
N GLY A 378 5.39 3.51 0.42
CA GLY A 378 5.25 2.80 -0.85
C GLY A 378 3.80 2.77 -1.37
N TYR A 379 2.79 2.86 -0.50
CA TYR A 379 1.38 2.87 -0.91
C TYR A 379 0.80 4.28 -1.08
N GLU A 380 1.44 5.31 -0.54
CA GLU A 380 0.94 6.69 -0.56
C GLU A 380 0.69 7.17 -1.99
N ASN A 381 1.69 6.97 -2.86
CA ASN A 381 1.64 7.37 -4.26
C ASN A 381 0.42 6.78 -4.98
N MET A 382 0.17 5.48 -4.80
CA MET A 382 -0.97 4.82 -5.43
C MET A 382 -2.30 5.39 -4.91
N VAL A 383 -2.44 5.59 -3.59
CA VAL A 383 -3.69 6.10 -3.00
C VAL A 383 -3.96 7.53 -3.48
N TYR A 384 -2.97 8.41 -3.41
CA TYR A 384 -3.13 9.81 -3.79
C TYR A 384 -3.28 10.02 -5.29
N LYS A 385 -2.55 9.25 -6.11
CA LYS A 385 -2.75 9.17 -7.56
C LYS A 385 -4.18 8.79 -7.89
N LYS A 386 -4.72 7.71 -7.28
CA LYS A 386 -6.12 7.31 -7.47
C LYS A 386 -7.09 8.43 -7.10
N ILE A 387 -6.95 9.06 -5.92
CA ILE A 387 -7.84 10.17 -5.51
C ILE A 387 -7.82 11.30 -6.56
N ARG A 388 -6.63 11.69 -7.04
CA ARG A 388 -6.44 12.72 -8.06
C ARG A 388 -7.07 12.32 -9.40
N ASP A 389 -6.81 11.11 -9.88
CA ASP A 389 -7.28 10.61 -11.17
C ASP A 389 -8.82 10.55 -11.21
N TYR A 390 -9.43 10.35 -10.05
CA TYR A 390 -10.88 10.42 -9.84
C TYR A 390 -11.43 11.85 -9.62
N GLY A 391 -10.59 12.88 -9.74
CA GLY A 391 -10.95 14.28 -9.51
C GLY A 391 -11.24 14.63 -8.04
N GLY A 392 -10.95 13.71 -7.12
CA GLY A 392 -11.02 13.94 -5.68
C GLY A 392 -9.90 14.87 -5.23
N LYS A 393 -10.13 15.57 -4.12
CA LYS A 393 -9.17 16.56 -3.56
C LYS A 393 -8.91 16.40 -2.09
N TRP A 394 -9.50 15.40 -1.44
CA TRP A 394 -9.44 15.28 0.01
C TRP A 394 -9.05 13.88 0.44
N PHE A 395 -8.17 13.79 1.42
CA PHE A 395 -7.83 12.55 2.12
C PHE A 395 -7.91 12.80 3.62
N LEU A 396 -8.54 11.91 4.38
CA LEU A 396 -8.44 11.92 5.84
C LEU A 396 -7.62 10.73 6.28
N GLY A 397 -6.57 10.99 7.07
CA GLY A 397 -5.72 9.98 7.66
C GLY A 397 -5.84 10.01 9.18
N LEU A 398 -5.91 8.83 9.78
CA LEU A 398 -5.85 8.66 11.23
C LEU A 398 -4.39 8.59 11.70
N ALA A 399 -4.08 9.35 12.75
CA ALA A 399 -2.89 9.26 13.55
C ALA A 399 -3.20 8.47 14.83
N ASP A 400 -2.54 7.33 14.99
CA ASP A 400 -2.69 6.40 16.09
C ASP A 400 -1.54 6.49 17.12
N GLY A 401 -0.44 7.20 16.81
CA GLY A 401 0.67 7.44 17.72
C GLY A 401 1.22 8.87 17.70
N THR A 402 1.86 9.28 18.81
CA THR A 402 2.62 10.55 18.89
C THR A 402 3.98 10.46 18.18
N GLY A 403 4.48 9.24 17.92
CA GLY A 403 5.74 8.99 17.20
C GLY A 403 5.64 9.15 15.68
N ASP A 404 4.44 9.35 15.13
CA ASP A 404 4.20 9.32 13.68
C ASP A 404 4.36 10.67 12.97
N VAL A 405 4.93 11.69 13.63
CA VAL A 405 5.00 13.06 13.06
C VAL A 405 5.66 13.08 11.68
N GLU A 406 6.83 12.45 11.53
CA GLU A 406 7.56 12.40 10.26
C GLU A 406 6.78 11.64 9.18
N LYS A 407 6.17 10.50 9.54
CA LYS A 407 5.36 9.69 8.64
C LYS A 407 4.13 10.45 8.15
N ILE A 408 3.42 11.13 9.05
CA ILE A 408 2.25 11.95 8.74
C ILE A 408 2.65 13.14 7.87
N ALA A 409 3.75 13.82 8.21
CA ALA A 409 4.26 14.93 7.42
C ALA A 409 4.63 14.49 6.00
N HIS A 410 5.36 13.37 5.87
CA HIS A 410 5.65 12.76 4.57
C HIS A 410 4.38 12.50 3.76
N ASN A 411 3.38 11.86 4.37
CA ASN A 411 2.10 11.60 3.71
C ASN A 411 1.37 12.89 3.26
N ILE A 412 1.41 13.95 4.07
CA ILE A 412 0.82 15.24 3.69
C ILE A 412 1.56 15.87 2.51
N VAL A 413 2.90 15.84 2.50
CA VAL A 413 3.73 16.34 1.40
C VAL A 413 3.40 15.56 0.13
N THR A 414 3.44 14.23 0.19
CA THR A 414 3.12 13.35 -0.94
C THR A 414 1.70 13.61 -1.44
N ALA A 415 0.68 13.67 -0.57
CA ALA A 415 -0.69 13.98 -0.99
C ALA A 415 -0.78 15.31 -1.75
N ASN A 416 -0.08 16.35 -1.25
CA ASN A 416 -0.07 17.67 -1.87
C ASN A 416 0.59 17.67 -3.26
N GLU A 417 1.61 16.85 -3.49
CA GLU A 417 2.22 16.65 -4.82
C GLU A 417 1.23 16.09 -5.85
N TYR A 418 0.24 15.30 -5.41
CA TYR A 418 -0.88 14.82 -6.24
C TYR A 418 -2.07 15.79 -6.26
N GLY A 419 -1.97 16.98 -5.64
CA GLY A 419 -3.07 17.94 -5.55
C GLY A 419 -4.19 17.51 -4.59
N VAL A 420 -3.89 16.62 -3.64
CA VAL A 420 -4.81 16.13 -2.61
C VAL A 420 -4.54 16.85 -1.28
N THR A 421 -5.59 17.42 -0.69
CA THR A 421 -5.54 18.08 0.62
C THR A 421 -5.79 17.06 1.74
N THR A 422 -4.88 17.01 2.70
CA THR A 422 -4.97 16.07 3.82
C THR A 422 -5.68 16.65 5.04
N VAL A 423 -6.50 15.82 5.68
CA VAL A 423 -7.14 16.04 6.98
C VAL A 423 -6.52 15.05 7.98
N VAL A 424 -5.87 15.56 9.01
CA VAL A 424 -5.32 14.78 10.12
C VAL A 424 -6.40 14.60 11.19
N ARG A 425 -6.71 13.35 11.48
CA ARG A 425 -7.56 12.91 12.59
C ARG A 425 -6.69 12.17 13.57
N VAL A 426 -6.81 12.43 14.87
CA VAL A 426 -6.21 11.52 15.88
C VAL A 426 -7.24 10.53 16.35
N CYS A 427 -6.77 9.34 16.69
CA CYS A 427 -7.60 8.37 17.37
C CYS A 427 -7.99 8.88 18.77
N TRP A 428 -9.18 8.50 19.26
CA TRP A 428 -9.69 9.01 20.53
C TRP A 428 -10.27 7.92 21.44
N GLY A 429 -9.69 7.80 22.64
CA GLY A 429 -10.17 6.98 23.74
C GLY A 429 -9.85 5.48 23.62
N ASN A 430 -9.74 4.80 24.77
CA ASN A 430 -9.70 3.34 24.86
C ASN A 430 -11.11 2.78 24.61
N ILE A 431 -11.61 2.91 23.37
CA ILE A 431 -12.62 1.98 22.87
C ILE A 431 -11.93 0.62 22.85
N GLU A 432 -12.61 -0.47 23.21
CA GLU A 432 -12.04 -1.79 23.58
C GLU A 432 -10.99 -2.39 22.63
N ASN A 433 -10.74 -1.80 21.45
CA ASN A 433 -9.78 -2.23 20.45
C ASN A 433 -8.79 -1.15 19.93
N TRP A 434 -8.86 0.10 20.42
CA TRP A 434 -8.03 1.22 19.90
C TRP A 434 -7.18 1.78 21.04
N ASN A 435 -5.90 1.41 21.08
CA ASN A 435 -4.93 1.87 22.08
C ASN A 435 -4.47 3.30 21.77
N CYS A 436 -5.36 4.27 21.92
CA CYS A 436 -5.00 5.66 21.73
C CYS A 436 -4.07 6.16 22.84
N PRO A 437 -2.97 6.86 22.49
CA PRO A 437 -2.08 7.45 23.48
C PRO A 437 -2.86 8.37 24.43
N ASP A 438 -2.64 8.22 25.73
CA ASP A 438 -3.27 9.08 26.75
C ASP A 438 -2.91 10.56 26.55
N GLU A 439 -1.78 10.83 25.90
CA GLU A 439 -1.29 12.16 25.51
C GLU A 439 -2.31 12.91 24.63
N PHE A 440 -3.06 12.22 23.75
CA PHE A 440 -4.07 12.89 22.93
C PHE A 440 -5.28 13.37 23.73
N GLN A 441 -5.46 12.88 24.96
CA GLN A 441 -6.51 13.36 25.86
C GLN A 441 -6.15 14.70 26.55
N ASP A 442 -4.88 15.10 26.52
CA ASP A 442 -4.42 16.39 26.99
C ASP A 442 -4.41 17.41 25.83
N PRO A 443 -5.20 18.50 25.88
CA PRO A 443 -5.19 19.52 24.83
C PRO A 443 -3.83 20.19 24.63
N VAL A 444 -2.96 20.19 25.65
CA VAL A 444 -1.59 20.72 25.54
C VAL A 444 -0.73 19.83 24.64
N GLU A 445 -0.69 18.53 24.93
CA GLU A 445 0.10 17.56 24.16
C GLU A 445 -0.48 17.39 22.75
N TYR A 446 -1.81 17.38 22.60
CA TYR A 446 -2.45 17.40 21.29
C TYR A 446 -2.07 18.64 20.46
N THR A 447 -2.04 19.83 21.08
CA THR A 447 -1.61 21.06 20.40
C THR A 447 -0.15 20.98 19.95
N LYS A 448 0.75 20.45 20.79
CA LYS A 448 2.16 20.25 20.43
C LYS A 448 2.31 19.27 19.28
N PHE A 449 1.54 18.19 19.28
CA PHE A 449 1.54 17.21 18.20
C PHE A 449 1.13 17.83 16.85
N ILE A 450 0.01 18.57 16.81
CA ILE A 450 -0.41 19.27 15.59
C ILE A 450 0.63 20.32 15.16
N GLN A 451 1.27 21.01 16.11
CA GLN A 451 2.32 21.96 15.80
C GLN A 451 3.58 21.29 15.23
N ALA A 452 3.96 20.12 15.77
CA ALA A 452 5.10 19.36 15.29
C ALA A 452 4.89 18.89 13.84
N ILE A 453 3.68 18.42 13.50
CA ILE A 453 3.32 18.12 12.11
C ILE A 453 3.46 19.40 11.26
N ALA A 454 2.87 20.51 11.70
CA ALA A 454 2.91 21.77 10.95
C ALA A 454 4.31 22.32 10.69
N ASP A 455 5.24 22.11 11.62
CA ASP A 455 6.63 22.53 11.50
C ASP A 455 7.40 21.65 10.50
N GLU A 456 6.99 20.39 10.32
CA GLU A 456 7.62 19.42 9.41
C GLU A 456 7.03 19.45 7.99
N VAL A 457 5.72 19.76 7.83
CA VAL A 457 5.09 19.76 6.51
C VAL A 457 5.51 20.97 5.66
N LYS A 458 6.54 20.76 4.84
CA LYS A 458 7.07 21.74 3.89
C LYS A 458 7.23 21.12 2.50
N ASP A 459 7.09 21.93 1.46
CA ASP A 459 7.44 21.54 0.10
C ASP A 459 8.97 21.44 -0.08
N SER A 460 9.40 20.99 -1.25
CA SER A 460 10.83 20.87 -1.59
C SER A 460 11.59 22.21 -1.56
N ALA A 461 10.89 23.34 -1.62
CA ALA A 461 11.46 24.68 -1.48
C ALA A 461 11.43 25.20 -0.02
N GLY A 462 10.96 24.38 0.92
CA GLY A 462 10.84 24.73 2.34
C GLY A 462 9.62 25.58 2.68
N ASN A 463 8.68 25.80 1.76
CA ASN A 463 7.45 26.53 2.03
C ASN A 463 6.46 25.63 2.77
N PRO A 464 5.72 26.16 3.75
CA PRO A 464 4.79 25.35 4.52
C PRO A 464 3.57 24.94 3.67
N ILE A 465 3.22 23.66 3.69
CA ILE A 465 2.05 23.11 2.97
C ILE A 465 0.82 23.15 3.89
N GLN A 466 -0.32 23.58 3.34
CA GLN A 466 -1.57 23.65 4.10
C GLN A 466 -2.20 22.27 4.30
N PHE A 467 -2.58 21.95 5.53
CA PHE A 467 -3.39 20.76 5.86
C PHE A 467 -4.49 21.10 6.87
N TRP A 468 -5.41 20.17 7.09
CA TRP A 468 -6.50 20.31 8.05
C TRP A 468 -6.27 19.43 9.27
N ALA A 469 -6.68 19.89 10.44
CA ALA A 469 -6.69 19.11 11.68
C ALA A 469 -8.01 19.29 12.42
N ILE A 470 -8.45 18.26 13.14
CA ILE A 470 -9.64 18.31 14.00
C ILE A 470 -9.27 18.99 15.32
N ALA A 471 -9.98 20.04 15.71
CA ALA A 471 -9.72 20.78 16.94
C ALA A 471 -10.43 20.14 18.14
N GLY A 472 -10.20 18.85 18.38
CA GLY A 472 -10.69 18.15 19.55
C GLY A 472 -11.09 16.71 19.28
N HIS A 473 -12.00 16.22 20.12
CA HIS A 473 -12.33 14.80 20.16
C HIS A 473 -13.01 14.36 18.88
N ASN A 474 -12.64 13.17 18.43
CA ASN A 474 -13.37 12.46 17.40
C ASN A 474 -14.36 11.50 18.06
N GLU A 475 -15.65 11.57 17.69
CA GLU A 475 -16.69 10.63 18.14
C GLU A 475 -16.79 10.48 19.66
N GLY A 476 -16.40 11.51 20.43
CA GLY A 476 -16.49 11.46 21.88
C GLY A 476 -17.93 11.13 22.27
N ASN A 477 -18.15 9.98 22.90
CA ASN A 477 -19.45 9.38 23.26
C ASN A 477 -20.35 10.35 24.05
N GLY A 478 -20.92 11.32 23.36
CA GLY A 478 -21.84 12.31 23.89
C GLY A 478 -23.24 11.73 24.10
N GLN A 479 -23.54 10.57 23.49
CA GLN A 479 -24.86 9.94 23.62
C GLN A 479 -25.11 9.41 25.04
N GLU A 480 -24.11 8.84 25.71
CA GLU A 480 -24.27 8.35 27.08
C GLU A 480 -24.01 9.43 28.13
N ASN A 481 -23.03 10.31 27.91
CA ASN A 481 -22.62 11.28 28.92
C ASN A 481 -23.59 12.47 29.08
N VAL A 482 -24.29 12.90 28.03
CA VAL A 482 -25.21 14.06 28.12
C VAL A 482 -26.57 13.68 28.72
N LYS A 483 -27.04 12.44 28.53
CA LYS A 483 -28.37 12.01 29.02
C LYS A 483 -28.37 11.39 30.42
N SER A 484 -27.26 10.78 30.88
CA SER A 484 -27.26 9.99 32.12
C SER A 484 -26.52 10.59 33.33
N HIS A 485 -25.71 11.64 33.17
CA HIS A 485 -24.79 12.12 34.22
C HIS A 485 -25.00 13.57 34.67
N ALA A 486 -26.21 14.12 34.52
CA ALA A 486 -26.56 15.41 35.15
C ALA A 486 -26.56 15.38 36.70
N GLY A 487 -26.09 14.30 37.34
CA GLY A 487 -26.04 14.16 38.80
C GLY A 487 -24.94 13.25 39.40
N ASP A 488 -24.03 12.66 38.61
CA ASP A 488 -22.92 11.84 39.14
C ASP A 488 -21.56 12.34 38.63
N SER A 489 -20.86 13.08 39.47
CA SER A 489 -19.57 13.72 39.19
C SER A 489 -18.37 12.78 39.29
N THR A 490 -18.56 11.48 39.52
CA THR A 490 -17.45 10.56 39.83
C THR A 490 -17.03 9.64 38.69
N ARG A 491 -17.74 9.66 37.54
CA ARG A 491 -17.42 8.81 36.37
C ARG A 491 -17.16 9.55 35.06
N SER A 492 -17.20 10.89 35.01
CA SER A 492 -16.75 11.62 33.83
C SER A 492 -15.23 11.60 33.73
N ARG A 493 -14.66 10.60 33.06
CA ARG A 493 -13.22 10.46 32.82
C ARG A 493 -12.63 11.49 31.84
N LEU A 494 -13.37 12.52 31.43
CA LEU A 494 -12.79 13.62 30.68
C LEU A 494 -12.38 14.73 31.66
N PRO A 495 -11.07 14.99 31.85
CA PRO A 495 -10.59 16.03 32.77
C PRO A 495 -10.98 17.45 32.31
N ILE A 496 -11.36 17.62 31.03
CA ILE A 496 -11.70 18.89 30.38
C ILE A 496 -12.87 18.62 29.41
N GLY A 497 -13.89 19.48 29.38
CA GLY A 497 -15.00 19.34 28.44
C GLY A 497 -14.55 19.56 26.98
N ALA A 498 -15.27 18.98 26.01
CA ALA A 498 -14.92 19.08 24.59
C ALA A 498 -14.86 20.53 24.08
N ARG A 499 -15.64 21.43 24.71
CA ARG A 499 -15.59 22.87 24.45
C ARG A 499 -14.26 23.48 24.88
N GLU A 500 -13.84 23.22 26.12
CA GLU A 500 -12.59 23.74 26.68
C GLU A 500 -11.37 23.16 25.95
N PHE A 501 -11.42 21.89 25.55
CA PHE A 501 -10.40 21.26 24.72
C PHE A 501 -10.27 21.99 23.38
N MET A 502 -11.38 22.16 22.65
CA MET A 502 -11.40 22.89 21.38
C MET A 502 -10.92 24.33 21.57
N GLU A 503 -11.38 25.02 22.60
CA GLU A 503 -10.94 26.38 22.92
C GLU A 503 -9.43 26.46 23.13
N TYR A 504 -8.83 25.47 23.80
CA TYR A 504 -7.39 25.41 23.99
C TYR A 504 -6.66 25.23 22.65
N VAL A 505 -7.02 24.21 21.87
CA VAL A 505 -6.34 23.90 20.59
C VAL A 505 -6.43 25.07 19.61
N VAL A 506 -7.63 25.61 19.42
CA VAL A 506 -7.88 26.72 18.48
C VAL A 506 -7.11 27.99 18.85
N ASN A 507 -6.83 28.21 20.14
CA ASN A 507 -6.11 29.39 20.60
C ASN A 507 -4.59 29.21 20.62
N ASN A 508 -4.07 27.97 20.60
CA ASN A 508 -2.65 27.69 20.80
C ASN A 508 -1.93 27.07 19.59
N VAL A 509 -2.65 26.48 18.61
CA VAL A 509 -2.05 26.01 17.35
C VAL A 509 -1.69 27.20 16.45
N ASN A 510 -0.46 27.24 15.92
CA ASN A 510 -0.08 28.23 14.90
C ASN A 510 -0.82 27.96 13.59
N ARG A 511 -1.50 28.98 13.07
CA ARG A 511 -2.41 28.88 11.93
C ARG A 511 -1.75 29.21 10.59
N SER A 512 -0.41 29.23 10.53
CA SER A 512 0.33 29.60 9.31
C SER A 512 0.05 28.65 8.14
N ASN A 513 -0.09 27.36 8.42
CA ASN A 513 -0.40 26.30 7.46
C ASN A 513 -1.41 25.26 7.98
N VAL A 514 -1.95 25.43 9.17
CA VAL A 514 -2.98 24.53 9.72
C VAL A 514 -4.36 25.15 9.58
N LYS A 515 -5.29 24.42 8.97
CA LYS A 515 -6.74 24.66 9.00
C LYS A 515 -7.38 23.82 10.11
N LEU A 516 -8.36 24.35 10.83
CA LEU A 516 -8.93 23.72 12.01
C LEU A 516 -10.42 23.50 11.82
N MET A 517 -10.84 22.27 12.06
CA MET A 517 -12.22 21.82 12.02
C MET A 517 -12.76 21.64 13.44
N SER A 518 -14.05 21.76 13.67
CA SER A 518 -14.64 21.39 14.97
C SER A 518 -14.35 19.93 15.33
N PRO A 519 -14.47 19.54 16.61
CA PRO A 519 -14.66 18.14 16.98
C PRO A 519 -15.71 17.48 16.09
N VAL A 520 -15.45 16.24 15.67
CA VAL A 520 -16.31 15.46 14.78
C VAL A 520 -17.27 14.66 15.65
N LEU A 521 -18.55 14.67 15.28
CA LEU A 521 -19.58 13.87 15.95
C LEU A 521 -20.42 13.12 14.92
N ASP A 522 -20.89 11.96 15.33
CA ASP A 522 -21.86 11.19 14.57
C ASP A 522 -23.26 11.77 14.71
N ILE A 523 -23.89 11.95 13.56
CA ILE A 523 -25.29 12.35 13.51
C ILE A 523 -26.16 11.11 13.22
N HIS A 524 -26.66 10.46 14.28
CA HIS A 524 -27.67 9.38 14.21
C HIS A 524 -29.06 9.90 14.65
N PHE A 525 -29.92 10.33 13.73
CA PHE A 525 -31.20 10.96 14.10
C PHE A 525 -32.26 9.99 14.65
N ASP A 526 -32.07 8.70 14.42
CA ASP A 526 -32.94 7.60 14.77
C ASP A 526 -32.94 7.27 16.28
N THR A 527 -31.94 7.72 17.05
CA THR A 527 -31.84 7.49 18.51
C THR A 527 -32.02 8.77 19.36
N GLY A 528 -32.41 9.89 18.74
CA GLY A 528 -32.47 11.20 19.39
C GLY A 528 -31.11 11.86 19.61
N SER A 529 -30.04 11.35 18.98
CA SER A 529 -28.70 11.94 19.06
C SER A 529 -28.56 13.21 18.22
N GLY A 530 -29.30 13.32 17.11
CA GLY A 530 -29.25 14.53 16.29
C GLY A 530 -29.78 15.79 16.97
N GLN A 531 -30.73 15.67 17.92
CA GLN A 531 -31.12 16.80 18.79
C GLN A 531 -30.00 17.18 19.76
N THR A 532 -29.27 16.19 20.29
CA THR A 532 -28.09 16.40 21.13
C THR A 532 -26.97 17.08 20.34
N TYR A 533 -26.78 16.70 19.06
CA TYR A 533 -25.82 17.34 18.17
C TYR A 533 -26.15 18.80 17.89
N THR A 534 -27.39 19.12 17.51
CA THR A 534 -27.81 20.52 17.29
C THR A 534 -27.65 21.35 18.56
N ALA A 535 -27.96 20.79 19.74
CA ALA A 535 -27.76 21.47 21.02
C ALA A 535 -26.26 21.68 21.33
N TYR A 536 -25.42 20.68 21.06
CA TYR A 536 -23.98 20.75 21.24
C TYR A 536 -23.33 21.78 20.32
N LEU A 537 -23.68 21.78 19.02
CA LEU A 537 -23.23 22.80 18.09
C LEU A 537 -23.70 24.20 18.50
N ALA A 538 -24.94 24.35 18.94
CA ALA A 538 -25.45 25.63 19.43
C ALA A 538 -24.67 26.11 20.67
N GLU A 539 -24.16 25.19 21.50
CA GLU A 539 -23.28 25.51 22.63
C GLU A 539 -21.86 25.86 22.16
N LEU A 540 -21.27 25.10 21.24
CA LEU A 540 -19.98 25.41 20.64
C LEU A 540 -19.99 26.78 19.95
N GLN A 541 -21.08 27.13 19.24
CA GLN A 541 -21.26 28.43 18.59
C GLN A 541 -21.21 29.62 19.56
N LYS A 542 -21.49 29.41 20.86
CA LYS A 542 -21.35 30.46 21.88
C LYS A 542 -19.89 30.70 22.27
N SER A 543 -18.98 29.77 21.97
CA SER A 543 -17.55 29.92 22.21
C SER A 543 -16.95 30.94 21.26
N SER A 544 -16.10 31.82 21.79
CA SER A 544 -15.31 32.73 20.95
C SER A 544 -14.36 31.98 20.01
N ALA A 545 -13.91 30.77 20.38
CA ALA A 545 -13.06 29.93 19.55
C ALA A 545 -13.78 29.40 18.31
N PHE A 546 -15.11 29.22 18.35
CA PHE A 546 -15.86 28.74 17.19
C PHE A 546 -15.73 29.68 15.98
N SER A 547 -15.67 30.99 16.23
CA SER A 547 -15.46 31.97 15.16
C SER A 547 -14.11 31.81 14.44
N LYS A 548 -13.13 31.19 15.10
CA LYS A 548 -11.77 30.94 14.59
C LYS A 548 -11.62 29.58 13.89
N LEU A 549 -12.63 28.70 13.93
CA LEU A 549 -12.66 27.46 13.14
C LEU A 549 -12.84 27.76 11.65
N ASP A 550 -12.25 26.94 10.80
CA ASP A 550 -12.41 27.02 9.33
C ASP A 550 -13.65 26.24 8.85
N ALA A 551 -13.99 25.13 9.50
CA ALA A 551 -15.16 24.31 9.17
C ALA A 551 -15.73 23.59 10.40
N VAL A 552 -16.92 23.00 10.23
CA VAL A 552 -17.55 22.09 11.19
C VAL A 552 -17.50 20.67 10.63
N GLY A 553 -16.88 19.77 11.37
CA GLY A 553 -16.74 18.36 11.02
C GLY A 553 -17.96 17.54 11.43
N VAL A 554 -18.40 16.65 10.55
CA VAL A 554 -19.60 15.86 10.74
C VAL A 554 -19.44 14.46 10.15
N ASN A 555 -19.76 13.43 10.94
CA ASN A 555 -19.96 12.09 10.41
C ASN A 555 -21.43 11.89 10.05
N VAL A 556 -21.71 11.47 8.82
CA VAL A 556 -23.07 11.25 8.33
C VAL A 556 -23.17 9.92 7.62
N TYR A 557 -23.65 8.93 8.34
CA TYR A 557 -23.93 7.60 7.80
C TYR A 557 -25.36 7.52 7.27
N ARG A 558 -25.53 6.78 6.17
CA ARG A 558 -26.85 6.54 5.59
C ARG A 558 -27.47 5.30 6.21
N ASP A 559 -28.56 5.53 6.91
CA ASP A 559 -29.48 4.49 7.40
C ASP A 559 -30.75 4.47 6.52
N SER A 560 -31.90 4.09 7.09
CA SER A 560 -33.22 4.17 6.44
C SER A 560 -33.66 5.58 5.98
N GLN A 561 -32.99 6.67 6.39
CA GLN A 561 -33.36 8.04 6.04
C GLN A 561 -32.35 8.71 5.09
N ARG A 562 -32.83 9.67 4.29
CA ARG A 562 -31.99 10.45 3.37
C ARG A 562 -31.01 11.37 4.11
N ILE A 563 -29.75 11.40 3.67
CA ILE A 563 -28.67 12.25 4.22
C ILE A 563 -29.07 13.74 4.21
N GLY A 564 -29.69 14.23 3.14
CA GLY A 564 -30.06 15.65 3.00
C GLY A 564 -30.95 16.16 4.13
N ASN A 565 -31.99 15.40 4.48
CA ASN A 565 -32.93 15.75 5.54
C ASN A 565 -32.24 15.87 6.92
N ARG A 566 -31.19 15.06 7.15
CA ARG A 566 -30.42 15.05 8.39
C ARG A 566 -29.66 16.37 8.58
N LEU A 567 -29.12 16.92 7.49
CA LEU A 567 -28.32 18.14 7.57
C LEU A 567 -29.12 19.44 7.56
N ASP A 568 -30.43 19.41 7.31
CA ASP A 568 -31.28 20.61 7.37
C ASP A 568 -31.45 21.12 8.81
N GLY A 569 -31.25 20.26 9.81
CA GLY A 569 -31.21 20.63 11.22
C GLY A 569 -29.87 21.24 11.68
N VAL A 570 -28.85 21.23 10.82
CA VAL A 570 -27.50 21.72 11.12
C VAL A 570 -27.33 23.14 10.57
N SER A 571 -27.83 24.13 11.32
CA SER A 571 -27.67 25.55 10.98
C SER A 571 -26.38 26.11 11.56
N VAL A 572 -25.28 26.00 10.81
CA VAL A 572 -23.98 26.60 11.17
C VAL A 572 -23.57 27.65 10.14
N ASN A 573 -22.97 28.76 10.61
CA ASN A 573 -22.45 29.84 9.76
C ASN A 573 -21.01 29.55 9.26
N LYS A 574 -20.64 28.27 9.20
CA LYS A 574 -19.34 27.76 8.78
C LYS A 574 -19.55 26.68 7.72
N PRO A 575 -18.59 26.46 6.82
CA PRO A 575 -18.64 25.31 5.92
C PRO A 575 -18.73 24.00 6.71
N LEU A 576 -19.52 23.06 6.20
CA LEU A 576 -19.63 21.69 6.67
C LEU A 576 -18.59 20.83 5.96
N PHE A 577 -17.91 20.00 6.73
CA PHE A 577 -16.98 19.01 6.22
C PHE A 577 -17.50 17.65 6.66
N ILE A 578 -17.97 16.84 5.70
CA ILE A 578 -18.45 15.50 6.03
C ILE A 578 -17.24 14.59 6.08
N THR A 579 -16.80 14.26 7.28
CA THR A 579 -15.56 13.53 7.55
C THR A 579 -15.71 12.03 7.29
N GLU A 580 -16.95 11.53 7.39
CA GLU A 580 -17.31 10.14 7.11
C GLU A 580 -18.71 10.07 6.52
N THR A 581 -18.85 9.36 5.41
CA THR A 581 -20.15 8.95 4.90
C THR A 581 -20.06 7.63 4.15
N GLY A 582 -21.08 6.80 4.33
CA GLY A 582 -21.19 5.50 3.69
C GLY A 582 -22.57 4.88 3.91
N PRO A 583 -22.97 3.89 3.08
CA PRO A 583 -24.11 3.04 3.33
C PRO A 583 -23.87 2.15 4.56
N LEU A 584 -24.83 2.12 5.49
CA LEU A 584 -24.82 1.18 6.62
C LEU A 584 -25.32 -0.21 6.22
N GLU A 585 -25.92 -0.39 5.03
CA GLU A 585 -26.39 -1.70 4.55
C GLU A 585 -26.11 -1.86 3.04
N THR A 586 -25.75 -3.08 2.62
CA THR A 586 -25.36 -3.40 1.23
C THR A 586 -26.48 -3.26 0.21
N ALA A 587 -27.74 -3.18 0.64
CA ALA A 587 -28.91 -3.26 -0.24
C ALA A 587 -29.31 -1.93 -0.91
N ASP A 588 -28.62 -0.82 -0.65
CA ASP A 588 -29.09 0.49 -1.15
C ASP A 588 -27.98 1.46 -1.62
N PHE A 589 -27.06 0.95 -2.44
CA PHE A 589 -26.00 1.79 -3.01
C PHE A 589 -26.55 2.91 -3.91
N GLN A 590 -27.60 2.67 -4.69
CA GLN A 590 -28.16 3.67 -5.62
C GLN A 590 -28.74 4.88 -4.90
N ASN A 591 -29.52 4.67 -3.83
CA ASN A 591 -30.02 5.81 -3.09
C ASN A 591 -28.89 6.47 -2.26
N PHE A 592 -27.83 5.74 -1.88
CA PHE A 592 -26.65 6.34 -1.24
C PHE A 592 -25.94 7.27 -2.21
N LYS A 593 -25.72 6.80 -3.44
CA LYS A 593 -25.18 7.60 -4.53
C LYS A 593 -25.98 8.88 -4.73
N GLN A 594 -27.31 8.79 -4.81
CA GLN A 594 -28.17 9.99 -4.92
C GLN A 594 -28.02 10.93 -3.72
N ASP A 595 -28.08 10.41 -2.49
CA ASP A 595 -27.95 11.21 -1.27
C ASP A 595 -26.57 11.86 -1.14
N TYR A 596 -25.51 11.18 -1.58
CA TYR A 596 -24.15 11.70 -1.65
C TYR A 596 -24.05 12.82 -2.70
N HIS A 597 -24.67 12.67 -3.88
CA HIS A 597 -24.73 13.75 -4.86
C HIS A 597 -25.50 14.97 -4.32
N ASP A 598 -26.63 14.76 -3.66
CA ASP A 598 -27.40 15.84 -3.05
C ASP A 598 -26.58 16.57 -1.98
N LEU A 599 -25.79 15.83 -1.20
CA LEU A 599 -24.88 16.38 -0.21
C LEU A 599 -23.84 17.30 -0.85
N LEU A 600 -23.20 16.86 -1.94
CA LEU A 600 -22.19 17.64 -2.65
C LEU A 600 -22.75 18.92 -3.31
N GLN A 601 -24.04 18.92 -3.67
CA GLN A 601 -24.73 20.08 -4.23
C GLN A 601 -25.05 21.17 -3.20
N ARG A 602 -24.99 20.87 -1.89
CA ARG A 602 -25.25 21.88 -0.85
C ARG A 602 -24.14 22.93 -0.85
N SER A 603 -24.52 24.21 -0.89
CA SER A 603 -23.57 25.31 -0.98
C SER A 603 -22.67 25.45 0.25
N ASN A 604 -23.14 24.97 1.41
CA ASN A 604 -22.39 25.00 2.66
C ASN A 604 -21.54 23.74 2.90
N VAL A 605 -21.57 22.72 2.03
CA VAL A 605 -20.69 21.54 2.14
C VAL A 605 -19.39 21.81 1.37
N GLN A 606 -18.27 21.79 2.09
CA GLN A 606 -16.93 22.00 1.55
C GLN A 606 -16.36 20.72 0.95
N ALA A 607 -16.54 19.60 1.66
CA ALA A 607 -16.07 18.29 1.26
C ALA A 607 -16.94 17.19 1.86
N ALA A 608 -16.97 16.03 1.20
CA ALA A 608 -17.56 14.80 1.73
C ALA A 608 -16.64 13.62 1.49
N LEU A 609 -16.15 13.02 2.58
CA LEU A 609 -15.21 11.92 2.55
C LEU A 609 -15.95 10.59 2.66
N LEU A 610 -15.75 9.75 1.66
CA LEU A 610 -16.28 8.39 1.67
C LEU A 610 -15.52 7.59 2.72
N TYR A 611 -16.25 7.06 3.70
CA TYR A 611 -15.70 6.15 4.68
C TYR A 611 -15.42 4.82 4.00
N LYS A 612 -14.15 4.45 3.91
CA LYS A 612 -13.70 3.20 3.35
C LYS A 612 -13.74 2.15 4.46
N PRO A 613 -14.65 1.17 4.42
CA PRO A 613 -14.54 0.03 5.33
C PRO A 613 -13.31 -0.76 4.88
N GLY A 614 -12.24 -0.66 5.67
CA GLY A 614 -11.00 -1.45 5.65
C GLY A 614 -10.55 -2.06 4.31
N ILE A 615 -9.49 -1.49 3.71
CA ILE A 615 -8.50 -2.27 2.94
C ILE A 615 -7.39 -2.77 3.89
N VAL A 616 -7.74 -3.14 5.13
CA VAL A 616 -6.77 -3.63 6.12
C VAL A 616 -7.26 -4.96 6.70
N ASP A 617 -6.49 -5.99 6.38
CA ASP A 617 -6.41 -7.34 6.97
C ASP A 617 -7.70 -8.19 6.91
N ASP A 618 -7.75 -9.09 5.93
CA ASP A 618 -8.82 -10.07 5.65
C ASP A 618 -8.90 -11.20 6.71
N THR A 619 -8.64 -10.89 7.99
CA THR A 619 -8.47 -11.91 9.03
C THR A 619 -9.44 -11.85 10.20
N ASN A 620 -10.33 -10.84 10.32
CA ASN A 620 -11.32 -10.82 11.42
C ASN A 620 -12.77 -10.49 11.02
N ASN A 621 -13.67 -11.37 11.47
CA ASN A 621 -14.96 -11.68 10.89
C ASN A 621 -16.14 -10.84 11.43
N LEU A 622 -15.97 -9.53 11.70
CA LEU A 622 -17.07 -8.74 12.32
C LEU A 622 -17.44 -7.38 11.70
N GLU A 623 -16.70 -6.77 10.77
CA GLU A 623 -17.11 -5.44 10.24
C GLU A 623 -17.08 -5.26 8.70
N SER A 624 -16.89 -6.33 7.91
CA SER A 624 -16.92 -6.25 6.43
C SER A 624 -18.32 -6.19 5.79
N ARG A 625 -19.39 -6.06 6.59
CA ARG A 625 -20.79 -6.18 6.09
C ARG A 625 -21.27 -5.01 5.25
N HIS A 626 -20.56 -3.89 5.17
CA HIS A 626 -21.13 -2.64 4.66
C HIS A 626 -20.91 -2.42 3.15
N TRP A 627 -19.84 -2.95 2.54
CA TRP A 627 -19.56 -2.73 1.11
C TRP A 627 -19.33 -3.99 0.27
N GLY A 628 -19.15 -5.19 0.86
CA GLY A 628 -18.67 -6.37 0.11
C GLY A 628 -17.15 -6.35 -0.07
N ASN A 629 -16.57 -7.39 -0.70
CA ASN A 629 -15.12 -7.56 -0.90
C ASN A 629 -14.42 -6.31 -1.50
N ALA A 630 -13.11 -6.14 -1.29
CA ALA A 630 -12.33 -4.95 -1.67
C ALA A 630 -12.46 -4.52 -3.16
N SER A 631 -12.63 -5.48 -4.09
CA SER A 631 -12.93 -5.19 -5.51
C SER A 631 -14.24 -4.40 -5.66
N SER A 632 -15.29 -4.82 -4.96
CA SER A 632 -16.60 -4.16 -5.01
C SER A 632 -16.63 -2.75 -4.40
N ALA A 633 -15.71 -2.41 -3.49
CA ALA A 633 -15.60 -1.05 -2.94
C ALA A 633 -14.97 -0.09 -3.95
N THR A 634 -13.97 -0.56 -4.72
CA THR A 634 -13.37 0.19 -5.82
C THR A 634 -14.38 0.38 -6.96
N ASP A 635 -15.11 -0.68 -7.33
CA ASP A 635 -16.16 -0.59 -8.36
C ASP A 635 -17.28 0.38 -7.98
N LYS A 636 -17.72 0.35 -6.72
CA LYS A 636 -18.72 1.30 -6.22
C LYS A 636 -18.18 2.72 -6.14
N LEU A 637 -16.93 2.92 -5.76
CA LEU A 637 -16.28 4.23 -5.82
C LEU A 637 -16.26 4.73 -7.28
N ASN A 638 -15.85 3.89 -8.22
CA ASN A 638 -15.87 4.18 -9.65
C ASN A 638 -17.28 4.52 -10.14
N GLU A 639 -18.30 3.79 -9.70
CA GLU A 639 -19.70 4.04 -10.04
C GLU A 639 -20.21 5.38 -9.47
N LEU A 640 -19.79 5.75 -8.26
CA LEU A 640 -20.11 7.04 -7.64
C LEU A 640 -19.46 8.21 -8.39
N LEU A 641 -18.27 7.97 -8.93
CA LEU A 641 -17.44 8.95 -9.65
C LEU A 641 -17.73 9.00 -11.15
N ALA A 642 -18.39 8.01 -11.72
CA ALA A 642 -18.74 7.99 -13.15
C ALA A 642 -19.64 9.17 -13.58
N ASP A 643 -20.40 9.75 -12.65
CA ASP A 643 -21.28 10.90 -12.88
C ASP A 643 -20.55 12.24 -12.76
N CYS A 644 -19.23 12.19 -12.55
CA CYS A 644 -18.39 13.32 -12.24
C CYS A 644 -17.65 13.76 -13.52
N THR A 645 -18.08 14.87 -14.12
CA THR A 645 -17.38 15.45 -15.28
C THR A 645 -16.03 16.03 -14.84
N PRO A 646 -14.91 15.65 -15.46
CA PRO A 646 -13.63 16.32 -15.25
C PRO A 646 -13.80 17.83 -15.47
N VAL A 647 -13.38 18.63 -14.50
CA VAL A 647 -13.61 20.08 -14.53
C VAL A 647 -12.76 20.70 -15.66
N GLY A 648 -13.39 20.99 -16.80
CA GLY A 648 -12.74 21.76 -17.86
C GLY A 648 -13.39 21.82 -19.25
N VAL A 649 -14.71 22.03 -19.41
CA VAL A 649 -15.31 22.64 -20.63
C VAL A 649 -16.67 23.25 -20.30
N GLY A 650 -16.87 24.54 -20.56
CA GLY A 650 -18.19 25.17 -20.56
C GLY A 650 -18.50 25.78 -21.92
N ALA A 651 -19.55 25.30 -22.60
CA ALA A 651 -20.06 25.89 -23.85
C ALA A 651 -21.56 26.21 -23.73
N ASN A 652 -21.94 27.43 -24.14
CA ASN A 652 -23.33 27.85 -24.29
C ASN A 652 -23.87 27.48 -25.68
N SER A 653 -25.12 27.03 -25.69
CA SER A 653 -25.82 26.41 -26.82
C SER A 653 -26.55 27.44 -27.69
N GLN A 654 -26.22 27.45 -28.99
CA GLN A 654 -27.17 27.57 -30.13
C GLN A 654 -26.49 27.53 -31.52
N GLN A 655 -25.15 27.44 -31.61
CA GLN A 655 -24.41 27.39 -32.88
C GLN A 655 -24.11 25.95 -33.39
N ALA A 656 -24.59 24.91 -32.69
CA ALA A 656 -24.26 23.50 -32.96
C ALA A 656 -24.99 22.85 -34.15
N ILE A 657 -25.92 23.54 -34.82
CA ILE A 657 -26.70 22.95 -35.93
C ILE A 657 -26.12 23.31 -37.31
N LEU A 658 -25.25 24.33 -37.42
CA LEU A 658 -24.67 24.72 -38.72
C LEU A 658 -23.28 24.13 -39.01
N GLU A 659 -22.49 23.76 -38.00
CA GLU A 659 -21.08 23.34 -38.16
C GLU A 659 -20.89 21.83 -38.43
N ASN A 660 -21.88 21.00 -38.12
CA ASN A 660 -21.79 19.52 -38.29
C ASN A 660 -21.70 19.03 -39.75
N ASN A 661 -21.99 19.88 -40.73
CA ASN A 661 -21.88 19.49 -42.15
C ASN A 661 -20.56 19.92 -42.80
N VAL A 662 -19.72 20.73 -42.15
CA VAL A 662 -18.45 21.22 -42.70
C VAL A 662 -17.23 20.53 -42.06
N LEU A 663 -17.35 20.01 -40.83
CA LEU A 663 -16.25 19.36 -40.10
C LEU A 663 -15.92 17.92 -40.54
N ASN A 664 -16.82 17.20 -41.19
CA ASN A 664 -16.63 15.79 -41.56
C ASN A 664 -15.66 15.54 -42.73
N GLN A 665 -14.96 16.56 -43.24
CA GLN A 665 -13.98 16.38 -44.31
C GLN A 665 -12.56 16.86 -44.01
N VAL A 666 -12.24 17.34 -42.79
CA VAL A 666 -10.88 17.89 -42.52
C VAL A 666 -10.19 17.39 -41.23
N SER A 667 -10.82 16.72 -40.26
CA SER A 667 -10.19 16.49 -38.94
C SER A 667 -9.83 15.03 -38.57
N ALA A 668 -8.92 14.40 -39.31
CA ALA A 668 -8.32 13.11 -38.88
C ALA A 668 -6.79 13.14 -38.72
N GLN A 669 -6.10 14.24 -39.03
CA GLN A 669 -4.62 14.23 -39.10
C GLN A 669 -3.86 14.75 -37.86
N SER A 670 -4.50 15.35 -36.84
CA SER A 670 -3.74 16.10 -35.80
C SER A 670 -3.67 15.45 -34.41
N VAL A 671 -4.50 14.46 -34.09
CA VAL A 671 -4.45 13.77 -32.77
C VAL A 671 -3.55 12.53 -32.83
N GLU A 672 -3.58 11.78 -33.94
CA GLU A 672 -2.68 10.61 -34.15
C GLU A 672 -1.18 10.96 -34.16
N GLN A 673 -0.83 12.24 -34.36
CA GLN A 673 0.58 12.63 -34.49
C GLN A 673 1.32 12.63 -33.13
N PHE A 674 0.63 12.91 -32.02
CA PHE A 674 1.25 13.01 -30.70
C PHE A 674 1.54 11.63 -30.08
N ASP A 675 0.63 10.67 -30.24
CA ASP A 675 0.81 9.29 -29.75
C ASP A 675 2.00 8.57 -30.43
N SER A 676 2.46 9.09 -31.57
CA SER A 676 3.61 8.54 -32.32
C SER A 676 4.96 9.14 -31.92
N LEU A 677 5.00 10.19 -31.12
CA LEU A 677 6.26 10.82 -30.71
C LEU A 677 6.92 9.96 -29.62
N GLY A 678 8.03 9.32 -29.95
CA GLY A 678 8.84 8.60 -28.94
C GLY A 678 9.56 9.56 -27.99
N ARG A 679 10.23 9.02 -26.96
CA ARG A 679 11.09 9.82 -26.05
C ARG A 679 12.17 10.58 -26.83
N GLY A 680 12.40 11.84 -26.48
CA GLY A 680 13.38 12.67 -27.17
C GLY A 680 13.24 14.16 -26.92
N VAL A 681 14.18 14.92 -27.48
CA VAL A 681 14.13 16.38 -27.60
C VAL A 681 13.64 16.72 -29.01
N TYR A 682 12.60 17.53 -29.12
CA TYR A 682 11.99 17.90 -30.39
C TYR A 682 12.05 19.42 -30.59
N GLU A 683 12.47 19.85 -31.77
CA GLU A 683 12.24 21.21 -32.24
C GLU A 683 10.78 21.35 -32.60
N VAL A 684 10.15 22.39 -32.09
CA VAL A 684 8.76 22.73 -32.43
C VAL A 684 8.80 23.90 -33.41
N SER A 685 8.22 23.72 -34.58
CA SER A 685 8.12 24.76 -35.60
C SER A 685 6.68 24.96 -36.05
N GLY A 686 6.29 26.23 -36.17
CA GLY A 686 4.92 26.68 -36.45
C GLY A 686 4.88 28.22 -36.45
N VAL A 687 3.82 28.80 -36.99
CA VAL A 687 3.67 30.27 -37.03
C VAL A 687 3.49 30.77 -35.59
N ASP A 688 4.34 31.72 -35.19
CA ASP A 688 4.28 32.45 -33.92
C ASP A 688 4.55 31.63 -32.63
N LEU A 689 5.32 30.54 -32.71
CA LEU A 689 5.81 29.83 -31.52
C LEU A 689 7.11 30.44 -31.00
N THR A 690 7.12 30.71 -29.70
CA THR A 690 8.26 31.23 -28.95
C THR A 690 9.07 30.12 -28.26
N THR A 691 8.42 29.02 -27.88
CA THR A 691 9.08 27.78 -27.44
C THR A 691 9.69 27.03 -28.63
N LYS A 692 11.01 26.85 -28.60
CA LYS A 692 11.75 26.21 -29.70
C LYS A 692 11.93 24.71 -29.54
N ASN A 693 12.06 24.22 -28.30
CA ASN A 693 12.34 22.81 -28.01
C ASN A 693 11.41 22.27 -26.93
N ILE A 694 10.95 21.03 -27.07
CA ILE A 694 10.26 20.27 -26.03
C ILE A 694 11.01 18.98 -25.71
N GLN A 695 11.02 18.58 -24.44
CA GLN A 695 11.60 17.32 -23.96
C GLN A 695 10.49 16.37 -23.56
N ILE A 696 10.53 15.15 -24.10
CA ILE A 696 9.53 14.10 -23.89
C ILE A 696 10.19 12.92 -23.18
N GLU A 697 9.76 12.65 -21.95
CA GLU A 697 10.37 11.62 -21.08
C GLU A 697 9.49 10.39 -20.84
N GLN A 698 8.17 10.51 -21.04
CA GLN A 698 7.18 9.45 -20.80
C GLN A 698 6.29 9.25 -22.03
N ASN A 699 5.62 8.10 -22.10
CA ASN A 699 4.76 7.72 -23.23
C ASN A 699 3.42 8.47 -23.27
N GLU A 700 3.06 9.21 -22.21
CA GLU A 700 1.93 10.14 -22.23
C GLU A 700 2.44 11.56 -22.43
N ILE A 701 2.12 12.14 -23.59
CA ILE A 701 2.52 13.51 -23.94
C ILE A 701 1.28 14.38 -24.00
N SER A 702 1.16 15.33 -23.07
CA SER A 702 0.26 16.47 -23.24
C SER A 702 1.08 17.71 -23.61
N VAL A 703 1.08 18.07 -24.89
CA VAL A 703 1.63 19.38 -25.32
C VAL A 703 0.54 20.43 -25.09
N LEU A 704 0.69 21.22 -24.03
CA LEU A 704 -0.19 22.35 -23.75
C LEU A 704 0.37 23.60 -24.44
N LEU A 705 -0.45 24.21 -25.30
CA LEU A 705 -0.14 25.51 -25.90
C LEU A 705 -0.86 26.60 -25.12
N PHE A 706 -0.31 27.80 -25.07
CA PHE A 706 -0.94 28.96 -24.45
C PHE A 706 -0.85 30.18 -25.37
N ASP A 707 -1.74 31.15 -25.14
CA ASP A 707 -1.72 32.45 -25.82
C ASP A 707 -0.62 33.34 -25.24
N ASP A 708 0.56 33.33 -25.90
CA ASP A 708 1.71 34.20 -25.58
C ASP A 708 1.47 35.62 -26.13
N SER A 709 0.53 36.32 -25.49
CA SER A 709 0.06 37.63 -25.93
C SER A 709 1.16 38.71 -25.92
N ASN A 710 2.25 38.49 -25.18
CA ASN A 710 3.37 39.43 -25.09
C ASN A 710 4.61 39.00 -25.90
N GLY A 711 4.63 37.78 -26.43
CA GLY A 711 5.65 37.25 -27.34
C GLY A 711 6.99 36.94 -26.67
N ASN A 712 7.01 36.65 -25.37
CA ASN A 712 8.25 36.40 -24.63
C ASN A 712 8.64 34.92 -24.54
N GLY A 713 7.77 33.99 -24.91
CA GLY A 713 8.01 32.55 -24.82
C GLY A 713 7.84 31.90 -23.48
N LEU A 714 7.20 32.58 -22.54
CA LEU A 714 6.91 32.07 -21.22
C LEU A 714 5.41 32.26 -20.97
N GLN A 715 4.79 31.27 -20.33
CA GLN A 715 3.42 31.44 -19.89
C GLN A 715 3.38 32.43 -18.74
N ASP A 716 2.83 33.62 -18.97
CA ASP A 716 2.68 34.65 -17.94
C ASP A 716 1.32 34.57 -17.23
N GLU A 717 1.27 35.16 -16.03
CA GLU A 717 0.04 35.24 -15.23
C GLU A 717 -1.06 35.97 -16.01
N GLY A 718 -2.10 35.25 -16.41
CA GLY A 718 -3.23 35.75 -17.21
C GLY A 718 -3.31 35.19 -18.63
N GLU A 719 -2.27 34.51 -19.11
CA GLU A 719 -2.28 33.81 -20.39
C GLU A 719 -3.01 32.46 -20.26
N GLN A 720 -3.93 32.21 -21.19
CA GLN A 720 -4.77 31.02 -21.17
C GLN A 720 -4.16 29.91 -22.03
N PHE A 721 -4.26 28.67 -21.55
CA PHE A 721 -4.00 27.52 -22.41
C PHE A 721 -5.03 27.47 -23.53
N LEU A 722 -4.54 27.26 -24.75
CA LEU A 722 -5.39 27.02 -25.91
C LEU A 722 -6.05 25.66 -25.75
N ASP A 723 -7.37 25.61 -25.93
CA ASP A 723 -8.07 24.33 -25.92
C ASP A 723 -7.68 23.47 -27.16
N PRO A 724 -7.90 22.14 -27.14
CA PRO A 724 -7.54 21.26 -28.25
C PRO A 724 -8.20 21.58 -29.60
N SER A 725 -9.22 22.43 -29.64
CA SER A 725 -9.87 22.91 -30.86
C SER A 725 -9.23 24.19 -31.38
N GLU A 726 -8.76 25.06 -30.49
CA GLU A 726 -7.98 26.26 -30.80
C GLU A 726 -6.56 25.91 -31.27
N SER A 727 -5.92 24.93 -30.63
CA SER A 727 -4.60 24.44 -31.02
C SER A 727 -4.56 23.88 -32.45
N ARG A 728 -5.66 23.31 -32.94
CA ARG A 728 -5.79 22.79 -34.32
C ARG A 728 -5.69 23.85 -35.40
N ARG A 729 -5.82 25.13 -35.06
CA ARG A 729 -5.64 26.24 -36.01
C ARG A 729 -4.17 26.51 -36.31
N TYR A 730 -3.26 26.00 -35.47
CA TYR A 730 -1.83 26.16 -35.63
C TYR A 730 -1.25 24.90 -36.29
N SER A 731 -0.55 25.10 -37.40
CA SER A 731 0.24 24.04 -38.03
C SER A 731 1.53 23.88 -37.25
N ILE A 732 1.53 23.01 -36.24
CA ILE A 732 2.72 22.68 -35.46
C ILE A 732 3.36 21.44 -36.06
N SER A 733 4.66 21.50 -36.28
CA SER A 733 5.46 20.36 -36.69
C SER A 733 6.60 20.12 -35.71
N PHE A 734 6.79 18.85 -35.38
CA PHE A 734 7.85 18.39 -34.48
C PHE A 734 8.97 17.77 -35.30
N SER A 735 10.20 18.22 -35.06
CA SER A 735 11.40 17.65 -35.65
C SER A 735 12.29 17.12 -34.53
N LYS A 736 12.50 15.80 -34.48
CA LYS A 736 13.31 15.18 -33.41
C LYS A 736 14.76 15.65 -33.51
N LEU A 737 15.24 16.37 -32.50
CA LEU A 737 16.61 16.86 -32.39
C LEU A 737 17.53 15.86 -31.70
N ALA A 738 17.03 15.12 -30.71
CA ALA A 738 17.77 14.10 -29.99
C ALA A 738 16.84 13.01 -29.43
N ASP A 739 17.41 11.84 -29.20
CA ASP A 739 16.82 10.75 -28.44
C ASP A 739 17.17 10.93 -26.95
N ILE A 740 16.32 10.40 -26.07
CA ILE A 740 16.59 10.34 -24.62
C ILE A 740 16.56 8.87 -24.22
N GLU A 741 17.68 8.39 -23.70
CA GLU A 741 17.83 7.04 -23.18
C GLU A 741 17.99 7.06 -21.67
N ALA A 742 17.33 6.11 -21.00
CA ALA A 742 17.40 5.92 -19.57
C ALA A 742 18.32 4.75 -19.24
N TYR A 743 19.24 4.96 -18.30
CA TYR A 743 20.22 4.00 -17.83
C TYR A 743 20.04 3.78 -16.34
N ARG A 744 19.73 2.54 -15.97
CA ARG A 744 19.70 2.14 -14.56
C ARG A 744 21.12 1.87 -14.07
N LEU A 745 21.48 2.51 -12.96
CA LEU A 745 22.73 2.31 -12.26
C LEU A 745 22.44 1.68 -10.91
N ASN A 746 22.73 0.39 -10.79
CA ASN A 746 22.60 -0.35 -9.54
C ASN A 746 23.81 -0.09 -8.64
N ASN A 747 23.67 -0.42 -7.37
CA ASN A 747 24.78 -0.34 -6.43
C ASN A 747 25.90 -1.28 -6.88
N GLY A 748 27.09 -0.75 -7.11
CA GLY A 748 28.24 -1.52 -7.56
C GLY A 748 28.71 -1.19 -8.97
N TRP A 749 29.14 -2.22 -9.70
CA TRP A 749 29.72 -2.07 -11.05
C TRP A 749 28.68 -2.35 -12.13
N ASN A 750 28.40 -1.33 -12.93
CA ASN A 750 27.47 -1.39 -14.06
C ASN A 750 28.28 -1.40 -15.36
N LEU A 751 28.03 -2.36 -16.26
CA LEU A 751 28.67 -2.40 -17.58
C LEU A 751 27.71 -1.88 -18.65
N LEU A 752 27.90 -0.63 -19.04
CA LEU A 752 27.00 0.09 -19.93
C LEU A 752 27.68 0.47 -21.24
N SER A 753 26.87 0.87 -22.22
CA SER A 753 27.32 1.55 -23.43
C SER A 753 26.34 2.66 -23.80
N PHE A 754 26.86 3.70 -24.45
CA PHE A 754 26.09 4.86 -24.84
C PHE A 754 26.02 4.90 -26.38
N PRO A 755 24.94 4.40 -27.02
CA PRO A 755 24.78 4.42 -28.47
C PRO A 755 24.39 5.81 -29.02
N LEU A 756 24.65 6.88 -28.24
CA LEU A 756 24.22 8.24 -28.51
C LEU A 756 25.42 9.15 -28.80
N LEU A 757 25.28 10.01 -29.80
CA LEU A 757 26.13 11.19 -29.98
C LEU A 757 25.62 12.30 -29.05
N MET A 758 26.22 12.40 -27.86
CA MET A 758 25.82 13.33 -26.80
C MET A 758 26.48 14.72 -26.96
N GLN A 759 26.67 15.17 -28.20
CA GLN A 759 27.30 16.47 -28.51
C GLN A 759 26.31 17.38 -29.24
N GLY A 760 26.24 18.65 -28.85
CA GLY A 760 25.43 19.69 -29.49
C GLY A 760 24.24 20.15 -28.66
N ASP A 761 23.65 21.30 -29.06
CA ASP A 761 22.76 22.16 -28.26
C ASP A 761 21.43 21.53 -27.78
N SER A 762 21.16 20.26 -28.10
CA SER A 762 19.95 19.52 -27.70
C SER A 762 20.27 18.13 -27.14
N THR A 763 21.50 17.96 -26.66
CA THR A 763 22.03 16.73 -26.08
C THR A 763 22.51 17.00 -24.65
N SER A 764 22.90 15.96 -23.90
CA SER A 764 23.51 16.12 -22.57
C SER A 764 24.90 16.76 -22.61
N GLN A 765 25.46 17.08 -23.79
CA GLN A 765 26.78 17.72 -23.95
C GLN A 765 27.94 16.92 -23.31
N ILE A 766 27.80 15.60 -23.24
CA ILE A 766 28.81 14.70 -22.65
C ILE A 766 29.85 14.36 -23.71
N THR A 767 31.08 14.80 -23.49
CA THR A 767 32.23 14.49 -24.37
C THR A 767 33.28 13.62 -23.70
N LYS A 768 33.33 13.63 -22.36
CA LYS A 768 34.35 12.96 -21.55
C LYS A 768 33.74 12.21 -20.36
N ALA A 769 34.55 11.36 -19.75
CA ALA A 769 34.17 10.61 -18.55
C ALA A 769 33.86 11.52 -17.36
N SER A 770 34.53 12.67 -17.23
CA SER A 770 34.23 13.67 -16.20
C SER A 770 32.85 14.30 -16.38
N ASP A 771 32.48 14.66 -17.61
CA ASP A 771 31.15 15.18 -17.95
C ASP A 771 30.05 14.16 -17.59
N LEU A 772 30.27 12.88 -17.91
CA LEU A 772 29.32 11.81 -17.61
C LEU A 772 29.15 11.58 -16.10
N LEU A 773 30.24 11.61 -15.32
CA LEU A 773 30.16 11.54 -13.86
C LEU A 773 29.35 12.69 -13.28
N GLU A 774 29.60 13.90 -13.78
CA GLU A 774 28.89 15.11 -13.33
C GLU A 774 27.40 15.05 -13.66
N GLU A 775 27.03 14.64 -14.88
CA GLU A 775 25.63 14.49 -15.27
C GLU A 775 24.89 13.46 -14.40
N ILE A 776 25.51 12.31 -14.12
CA ILE A 776 24.93 11.31 -13.22
C ILE A 776 24.70 11.90 -11.82
N THR A 777 25.65 12.69 -11.32
CA THR A 777 25.55 13.33 -10.00
C THR A 777 24.48 14.42 -9.95
N ILE A 778 24.33 15.24 -11.00
CA ILE A 778 23.24 16.23 -11.10
C ILE A 778 21.87 15.54 -11.01
N GLN A 779 21.76 14.33 -11.56
CA GLN A 779 20.55 13.52 -11.52
C GLN A 779 20.44 12.65 -10.25
N GLY A 780 21.18 12.98 -9.19
CA GLY A 780 21.10 12.32 -7.88
C GLY A 780 21.90 11.02 -7.75
N GLY A 781 22.63 10.61 -8.79
CA GLY A 781 23.48 9.43 -8.74
C GLY A 781 24.81 9.64 -8.01
N GLN A 782 25.31 8.60 -7.35
CA GLN A 782 26.59 8.61 -6.63
C GLN A 782 27.65 7.80 -7.40
N ALA A 783 27.85 8.15 -8.68
CA ALA A 783 28.90 7.54 -9.49
C ALA A 783 30.27 8.09 -9.12
N THR A 784 31.24 7.20 -8.88
CA THR A 784 32.58 7.58 -8.41
C THR A 784 33.69 7.18 -9.37
N GLN A 785 33.46 6.24 -10.28
CA GLN A 785 34.48 5.78 -11.22
C GLN A 785 33.87 5.42 -12.57
N ILE A 786 34.59 5.76 -13.64
CA ILE A 786 34.30 5.30 -15.00
C ILE A 786 35.57 4.68 -15.57
N VAL A 787 35.43 3.49 -16.13
CA VAL A 787 36.53 2.69 -16.67
C VAL A 787 36.17 2.21 -18.06
N THR A 788 37.14 2.26 -18.98
CA THR A 788 37.04 1.60 -20.29
C THR A 788 38.32 0.79 -20.59
N TYR A 789 38.33 0.03 -21.67
CA TYR A 789 39.48 -0.80 -22.07
C TYR A 789 39.90 -0.49 -23.52
N ARG A 790 41.12 0.02 -23.68
CA ARG A 790 41.67 0.49 -24.97
C ARG A 790 43.12 0.08 -25.10
N GLY A 791 43.56 -0.35 -26.28
CA GLY A 791 44.98 -0.65 -26.53
C GLY A 791 45.56 -1.74 -25.62
N GLY A 792 44.72 -2.65 -25.10
CA GLY A 792 45.14 -3.69 -24.17
C GLY A 792 45.20 -3.28 -22.69
N GLU A 793 44.80 -2.05 -22.33
CA GLU A 793 44.85 -1.53 -20.97
C GLU A 793 43.53 -0.90 -20.49
N PHE A 794 43.33 -0.89 -19.17
CA PHE A 794 42.22 -0.17 -18.55
C PHE A 794 42.55 1.31 -18.42
N VAL A 795 41.67 2.17 -18.93
CA VAL A 795 41.72 3.62 -18.75
C VAL A 795 40.68 4.00 -17.71
N VAL A 796 41.11 4.63 -16.63
CA VAL A 796 40.27 4.87 -15.43
C VAL A 796 40.21 6.36 -15.14
N LEU A 797 39.00 6.85 -14.86
CA LEU A 797 38.75 8.10 -14.14
C LEU A 797 38.05 7.77 -12.82
N SER A 798 38.49 8.38 -11.72
CA SER A 798 37.85 8.25 -10.41
C SER A 798 37.65 9.61 -9.77
N ARG A 799 36.45 9.94 -9.30
CA ARG A 799 36.12 11.14 -8.51
C ARG A 799 35.82 10.72 -7.08
N ARG A 800 36.42 11.41 -6.10
CA ARG A 800 36.24 11.17 -4.67
C ARG A 800 36.14 12.50 -3.94
N THR A 801 35.35 12.54 -2.88
CA THR A 801 35.29 13.69 -1.98
C THR A 801 36.44 13.62 -0.98
N ASP A 802 37.17 14.72 -0.80
CA ASP A 802 38.23 14.84 0.19
C ASP A 802 37.70 15.16 1.59
N LEU A 803 38.61 15.28 2.56
CA LEU A 803 38.24 15.58 3.96
C LEU A 803 37.62 16.97 4.14
N SER A 804 37.78 17.87 3.18
CA SER A 804 37.19 19.22 3.18
C SER A 804 35.84 19.29 2.45
N GLY A 805 35.36 18.18 1.89
CA GLY A 805 34.16 18.15 1.07
C GLY A 805 34.39 18.53 -0.40
N GLY A 806 35.65 18.71 -0.83
CA GLY A 806 35.99 19.04 -2.21
C GLY A 806 36.17 17.79 -3.08
N ASP A 807 35.75 17.87 -4.35
CA ASP A 807 35.94 16.77 -5.29
C ASP A 807 37.38 16.72 -5.81
N ILE A 808 38.02 15.56 -5.63
CA ILE A 808 39.33 15.24 -6.19
C ILE A 808 39.16 14.14 -7.23
N SER A 809 39.68 14.37 -8.43
CA SER A 809 39.71 13.39 -9.52
C SER A 809 41.10 12.76 -9.66
N PHE A 810 41.13 11.45 -9.95
CA PHE A 810 42.32 10.64 -10.18
C PHE A 810 42.20 9.90 -11.51
N GLY A 811 43.33 9.70 -12.20
CA GLY A 811 43.38 8.97 -13.47
C GLY A 811 43.25 9.88 -14.69
N ASN A 812 42.94 9.28 -15.84
CA ASN A 812 42.86 9.98 -17.12
C ASN A 812 41.41 10.31 -17.44
N ASP A 813 41.13 11.57 -17.71
CA ASP A 813 39.84 11.97 -18.24
C ASP A 813 39.81 11.72 -19.75
N PHE A 814 39.07 10.69 -20.16
CA PHE A 814 39.02 10.20 -21.54
C PHE A 814 37.69 10.50 -22.21
N HIS A 815 37.69 10.58 -23.55
CA HIS A 815 36.48 10.81 -24.34
C HIS A 815 35.49 9.65 -24.25
N ILE A 816 34.19 9.94 -24.18
CA ILE A 816 33.13 8.95 -24.36
C ILE A 816 32.87 8.81 -25.86
N ILE A 817 33.11 7.61 -26.38
CA ILE A 817 32.91 7.19 -27.76
C ILE A 817 31.64 6.34 -27.85
N PRO A 818 30.71 6.63 -28.78
CA PRO A 818 29.54 5.79 -29.00
C PRO A 818 29.89 4.36 -29.37
N GLY A 819 29.21 3.39 -28.77
CA GLY A 819 29.41 1.97 -29.02
C GLY A 819 30.61 1.32 -28.33
N GLU A 820 31.33 2.06 -27.49
CA GLU A 820 32.31 1.49 -26.57
C GLU A 820 31.63 1.10 -25.24
N GLY A 821 32.19 0.10 -24.55
CA GLY A 821 31.68 -0.29 -23.23
C GLY A 821 32.41 0.43 -22.09
N TYR A 822 31.67 0.72 -21.02
CA TYR A 822 32.15 1.43 -19.84
C TYR A 822 31.69 0.73 -18.57
N PHE A 823 32.61 0.52 -17.64
CA PHE A 823 32.28 0.16 -16.27
C PHE A 823 32.09 1.42 -15.44
N ILE A 824 30.93 1.54 -14.80
CA ILE A 824 30.59 2.66 -13.93
C ILE A 824 30.40 2.13 -12.51
N ARG A 825 31.21 2.63 -11.57
CA ARG A 825 31.04 2.34 -10.14
C ARG A 825 30.06 3.33 -9.53
N HIS A 826 28.92 2.84 -9.08
CA HIS A 826 27.85 3.62 -8.46
C HIS A 826 27.58 3.13 -7.03
N TYR A 827 27.16 4.05 -6.15
CA TYR A 827 26.71 3.74 -4.79
C TYR A 827 25.20 4.04 -4.68
N GLY A 828 24.41 3.05 -4.25
CA GLY A 828 22.94 3.14 -4.29
C GLY A 828 22.35 2.79 -5.66
N SER A 829 21.08 3.11 -5.88
CA SER A 829 20.37 2.89 -7.15
C SER A 829 19.91 4.24 -7.72
N THR A 830 20.05 4.44 -9.02
CA THR A 830 19.47 5.61 -9.71
C THR A 830 19.15 5.27 -11.16
N VAL A 831 18.30 6.09 -11.79
CA VAL A 831 18.08 6.09 -13.24
C VAL A 831 18.60 7.40 -13.78
N THR A 832 19.65 7.34 -14.61
CA THR A 832 20.18 8.52 -15.32
C THR A 832 19.63 8.57 -16.74
N LYS A 833 19.17 9.74 -17.18
CA LYS A 833 18.61 9.99 -18.51
C LYS A 833 19.62 10.82 -19.31
N LEU A 834 20.03 10.31 -20.46
CA LEU A 834 21.00 10.99 -21.32
C LEU A 834 20.36 11.31 -22.67
N ALA A 835 20.49 12.56 -23.09
CA ALA A 835 20.03 13.04 -24.39
C ALA A 835 21.16 13.00 -25.41
N GLY A 836 20.90 12.47 -26.60
CA GLY A 836 21.87 12.47 -27.69
C GLY A 836 21.28 12.00 -29.01
N LYS A 837 22.00 12.19 -30.10
CA LYS A 837 21.53 11.76 -31.43
C LYS A 837 21.93 10.31 -31.67
N VAL A 838 20.98 9.44 -32.00
CA VAL A 838 21.31 8.11 -32.53
C VAL A 838 21.93 8.29 -33.94
N PRO A 839 23.17 7.83 -34.22
CA PRO A 839 23.81 7.97 -35.53
C PRO A 839 22.92 7.42 -36.65
N GLU A 840 22.72 8.11 -37.78
CA GLU A 840 21.77 7.66 -38.84
C GLU A 840 22.10 6.29 -39.43
N THR A 841 23.38 6.01 -39.64
CA THR A 841 23.88 4.73 -40.15
C THR A 841 24.52 3.90 -39.04
N SER A 842 24.50 2.58 -39.16
CA SER A 842 25.36 1.74 -38.33
C SER A 842 26.82 2.16 -38.54
N VAL A 843 27.56 2.27 -37.45
CA VAL A 843 28.97 2.62 -37.48
C VAL A 843 29.75 1.34 -37.18
N ALA A 844 30.75 1.06 -38.01
CA ALA A 844 31.52 -0.17 -37.88
C ALA A 844 32.27 -0.20 -36.54
N ILE A 845 32.16 -1.32 -35.84
CA ILE A 845 32.83 -1.59 -34.58
C ILE A 845 34.26 -2.01 -34.88
N GLU A 846 35.22 -1.18 -34.47
CA GLU A 846 36.64 -1.50 -34.56
C GLU A 846 37.06 -2.46 -33.43
N LEU A 847 37.66 -3.58 -33.82
CA LEU A 847 38.15 -4.63 -32.95
C LEU A 847 39.67 -4.78 -33.14
N GLU A 848 40.41 -4.57 -32.07
CA GLU A 848 41.85 -4.80 -31.98
C GLU A 848 42.13 -6.28 -31.66
N PRO A 849 43.32 -6.82 -32.00
CA PRO A 849 43.73 -8.14 -31.57
C PRO A 849 43.63 -8.34 -30.04
N GLY A 850 42.97 -9.41 -29.60
CA GLY A 850 42.75 -9.69 -28.18
C GLY A 850 41.40 -9.21 -27.67
N TRP A 851 41.35 -8.71 -26.43
CA TRP A 851 40.11 -8.31 -25.78
C TRP A 851 39.69 -6.89 -26.17
N ASN A 852 38.39 -6.70 -26.38
CA ASN A 852 37.78 -5.44 -26.74
C ASN A 852 36.55 -5.24 -25.86
N LEU A 853 36.34 -4.01 -25.36
CA LEU A 853 35.14 -3.64 -24.62
C LEU A 853 34.25 -2.77 -25.53
N ARG A 854 33.22 -3.37 -26.12
CA ARG A 854 32.37 -2.73 -27.15
C ARG A 854 30.89 -3.04 -26.91
N SER A 855 30.03 -2.36 -27.66
CA SER A 855 28.61 -2.62 -27.73
C SER A 855 28.15 -2.80 -29.18
N PHE A 856 26.95 -3.36 -29.33
CA PHE A 856 26.28 -3.60 -30.60
C PHE A 856 25.16 -2.58 -30.76
N TYR A 857 25.47 -1.42 -31.34
CA TYR A 857 24.50 -0.34 -31.49
C TYR A 857 23.92 -0.27 -32.90
N LYS A 858 22.65 0.14 -32.97
CA LYS A 858 21.87 0.39 -34.19
C LYS A 858 21.94 -0.75 -35.22
N THR A 859 21.51 -1.93 -34.79
CA THR A 859 21.54 -3.18 -35.57
C THR A 859 20.27 -3.35 -36.45
N GLY A 860 19.40 -2.33 -36.46
CA GLY A 860 18.04 -2.43 -37.00
C GLY A 860 17.06 -3.19 -36.09
N SER A 861 17.55 -3.69 -34.94
CA SER A 861 16.80 -4.36 -33.89
C SER A 861 17.22 -3.80 -32.54
N ASP A 862 16.30 -3.77 -31.58
CA ASP A 862 16.58 -3.34 -30.20
C ASP A 862 17.42 -4.37 -29.44
N GLN A 863 17.57 -5.58 -30.00
CA GLN A 863 18.35 -6.68 -29.45
C GLN A 863 18.89 -7.62 -30.53
N LEU A 864 20.02 -8.27 -30.27
CA LEU A 864 20.56 -9.34 -31.09
C LEU A 864 20.70 -10.63 -30.29
N GLN A 865 20.52 -11.79 -30.93
CA GLN A 865 20.91 -13.07 -30.35
C GLN A 865 22.43 -13.20 -30.37
N GLY A 866 23.02 -13.51 -29.22
CA GLY A 866 24.46 -13.57 -29.04
C GLY A 866 25.13 -14.63 -29.90
N GLN A 867 24.55 -15.83 -29.97
CA GLN A 867 25.06 -16.92 -30.81
C GLN A 867 25.06 -16.56 -32.30
N ASN A 868 23.95 -16.01 -32.79
CA ASN A 868 23.82 -15.60 -34.19
C ASN A 868 24.82 -14.49 -34.54
N THR A 869 25.04 -13.56 -33.61
CA THR A 869 26.01 -12.47 -33.78
C THR A 869 27.43 -13.03 -33.89
N LEU A 870 27.82 -13.91 -32.98
CA LEU A 870 29.15 -14.53 -32.97
C LEU A 870 29.41 -15.37 -34.24
N VAL A 871 28.41 -16.12 -34.71
CA VAL A 871 28.48 -16.87 -35.98
C VAL A 871 28.64 -15.92 -37.16
N LYS A 872 27.80 -14.88 -37.27
CA LYS A 872 27.87 -13.89 -38.35
C LYS A 872 29.22 -13.17 -38.41
N MET A 873 29.81 -12.82 -37.26
CA MET A 873 31.16 -12.22 -37.24
C MET A 873 32.20 -13.16 -37.85
N ASN A 874 32.17 -14.44 -37.49
CA ASN A 874 33.09 -15.43 -38.04
C ASN A 874 32.85 -15.69 -39.54
N GLU A 875 31.59 -15.68 -40.00
CA GLU A 875 31.24 -15.76 -41.43
C GLU A 875 31.76 -14.56 -42.24
N GLN A 876 31.89 -13.39 -41.61
CA GLN A 876 32.48 -12.18 -42.19
C GLN A 876 34.01 -12.12 -42.09
N GLU A 877 34.68 -13.25 -41.77
CA GLU A 877 36.13 -13.32 -41.56
C GLU A 877 36.64 -12.41 -40.42
N ILE A 878 35.79 -12.20 -39.42
CA ILE A 878 36.11 -11.53 -38.14
C ILE A 878 36.16 -12.62 -37.07
N PRO A 879 37.34 -13.20 -36.81
CA PRO A 879 37.49 -14.39 -35.98
C PRO A 879 37.34 -14.08 -34.48
N VAL A 880 36.14 -13.68 -34.05
CA VAL A 880 35.82 -13.49 -32.63
C VAL A 880 35.56 -14.86 -32.02
N SER A 881 36.31 -15.20 -30.97
CA SER A 881 36.20 -16.49 -30.28
C SER A 881 35.32 -16.43 -29.04
N VAL A 882 35.13 -15.25 -28.44
CA VAL A 882 34.34 -15.09 -27.21
C VAL A 882 33.52 -13.80 -27.25
N ILE A 883 32.26 -13.88 -26.83
CA ILE A 883 31.46 -12.75 -26.35
C ILE A 883 31.15 -13.00 -24.88
N SER A 884 31.40 -12.01 -24.02
CA SER A 884 31.12 -12.08 -22.59
C SER A 884 30.25 -10.92 -22.13
N LYS A 885 29.19 -11.25 -21.39
CA LYS A 885 28.29 -10.30 -20.72
C LYS A 885 28.64 -10.24 -19.23
N TRP A 886 28.68 -9.03 -18.66
CA TRP A 886 28.73 -8.82 -17.22
C TRP A 886 27.31 -8.59 -16.68
N GLY A 887 26.96 -9.26 -15.60
CA GLY A 887 25.69 -9.07 -14.88
C GLY A 887 25.74 -9.79 -13.54
N ASN A 888 25.05 -9.25 -12.52
CA ASN A 888 24.95 -9.87 -11.18
C ASN A 888 26.32 -10.21 -10.56
N GLY A 889 27.34 -9.38 -10.81
CA GLY A 889 28.70 -9.59 -10.31
C GLY A 889 29.48 -10.73 -10.98
N GLN A 890 28.96 -11.32 -12.07
CA GLN A 890 29.56 -12.46 -12.76
C GLN A 890 29.63 -12.24 -14.28
N TYR A 891 30.46 -13.05 -14.95
CA TYR A 891 30.58 -13.09 -16.40
C TYR A 891 29.89 -14.31 -16.98
N THR A 892 29.09 -14.13 -18.03
CA THR A 892 28.51 -15.20 -18.83
C THR A 892 29.14 -15.19 -20.22
N ASN A 893 29.75 -16.32 -20.61
CA ASN A 893 30.53 -16.42 -21.85
C ASN A 893 29.80 -17.25 -22.91
N MET A 894 29.82 -16.78 -24.15
CA MET A 894 29.61 -17.58 -25.35
C MET A 894 30.93 -17.74 -26.06
N VAL A 895 31.28 -18.98 -26.43
CA VAL A 895 32.58 -19.30 -27.01
C VAL A 895 32.39 -20.00 -28.36
N TYR A 896 33.03 -19.49 -29.40
CA TYR A 896 33.11 -20.11 -30.71
C TYR A 896 34.52 -20.68 -30.91
N SER A 897 34.63 -22.00 -30.98
CA SER A 897 35.90 -22.71 -31.09
C SER A 897 35.74 -23.95 -31.98
N GLN A 898 36.68 -24.14 -32.92
CA GLN A 898 36.70 -25.28 -33.83
C GLN A 898 35.39 -25.49 -34.62
N GLY A 899 34.76 -24.38 -35.03
CA GLY A 899 33.49 -24.41 -35.76
C GLY A 899 32.27 -24.80 -34.91
N LYS A 900 32.44 -24.87 -33.58
CA LYS A 900 31.37 -25.20 -32.63
C LYS A 900 31.19 -24.06 -31.64
N LEU A 901 29.95 -23.91 -31.20
CA LEU A 901 29.56 -22.92 -30.22
C LEU A 901 29.31 -23.57 -28.86
N TYR A 902 29.76 -22.92 -27.79
CA TYR A 902 29.66 -23.34 -26.41
C TYR A 902 29.12 -22.20 -25.53
N GLY A 903 28.45 -22.54 -24.43
CA GLY A 903 27.81 -21.59 -23.52
C GLY A 903 26.33 -21.36 -23.85
N ASN A 904 25.63 -20.68 -22.95
CA ASN A 904 24.21 -20.33 -23.13
C ASN A 904 24.09 -19.09 -24.03
N ASP A 905 23.11 -19.09 -24.93
CA ASP A 905 22.76 -17.88 -25.67
C ASP A 905 22.22 -16.81 -24.72
N TYR A 906 22.41 -15.55 -25.09
CA TYR A 906 21.78 -14.43 -24.42
C TYR A 906 21.65 -13.25 -25.39
N LEU A 907 20.70 -12.38 -25.07
CA LEU A 907 20.43 -11.18 -25.85
C LEU A 907 21.50 -10.11 -25.63
N LEU A 908 21.89 -9.48 -26.74
CA LEU A 908 22.81 -8.36 -26.80
C LEU A 908 22.01 -7.08 -27.01
N TYR A 909 22.19 -6.09 -26.14
CA TYR A 909 21.44 -4.84 -26.11
C TYR A 909 22.36 -3.65 -26.44
N PRO A 910 21.89 -2.65 -27.20
CA PRO A 910 22.67 -1.47 -27.56
C PRO A 910 23.18 -0.62 -26.39
N HIS A 911 22.51 -0.67 -25.23
CA HIS A 911 22.84 0.13 -24.05
C HIS A 911 23.78 -0.59 -23.07
N LEU A 912 24.20 -1.82 -23.38
CA LEU A 912 25.11 -2.61 -22.54
C LEU A 912 26.48 -2.77 -23.21
N GLY A 913 27.52 -2.90 -22.38
CA GLY A 913 28.86 -3.26 -22.83
C GLY A 913 29.08 -4.78 -22.84
N TYR A 914 29.94 -5.24 -23.75
CA TYR A 914 30.32 -6.64 -23.90
C TYR A 914 31.83 -6.75 -24.11
N TRP A 915 32.43 -7.81 -23.58
CA TRP A 915 33.79 -8.19 -23.95
C TRP A 915 33.76 -9.05 -25.20
N LEU A 916 34.55 -8.68 -26.20
CA LEU A 916 34.78 -9.49 -27.39
C LEU A 916 36.25 -9.86 -27.47
N LYS A 917 36.54 -11.13 -27.75
CA LYS A 917 37.91 -11.59 -28.00
C LYS A 917 38.14 -11.84 -29.49
N LEU A 918 38.88 -10.96 -30.15
CA LEU A 918 39.31 -11.14 -31.54
C LEU A 918 40.58 -11.99 -31.57
N GLU A 919 40.55 -13.09 -32.31
CA GLU A 919 41.74 -13.89 -32.59
C GLU A 919 42.52 -13.34 -33.80
N GLY A 920 43.84 -13.53 -33.82
CA GLY A 920 44.70 -13.02 -34.90
C GLY A 920 45.53 -11.81 -34.49
N ASP A 921 46.10 -11.11 -35.47
CA ASP A 921 47.11 -10.07 -35.32
C ASP A 921 46.80 -8.76 -36.07
N THR A 922 45.60 -8.65 -36.65
CA THR A 922 45.16 -7.47 -37.40
C THR A 922 43.84 -6.93 -36.87
N VAL A 923 43.68 -5.60 -36.94
CA VAL A 923 42.43 -4.91 -36.61
C VAL A 923 41.33 -5.30 -37.60
N LYS A 924 40.11 -5.46 -37.11
CA LYS A 924 38.92 -5.79 -37.91
C LYS A 924 37.78 -4.82 -37.64
N TYR A 925 36.85 -4.71 -38.59
CA TYR A 925 35.69 -3.84 -38.51
C TYR A 925 34.42 -4.67 -38.68
N TYR A 926 33.54 -4.68 -37.68
CA TYR A 926 32.26 -5.39 -37.74
C TYR A 926 31.12 -4.40 -37.99
N SER A 927 30.27 -4.69 -38.98
CA SER A 927 29.03 -3.95 -39.24
C SER A 927 27.85 -4.89 -38.92
N PRO A 928 27.10 -4.64 -37.83
CA PRO A 928 26.04 -5.52 -37.35
C PRO A 928 24.92 -5.84 -38.35
#